data_AF-A0AA95JYQ2-F1
#
_entry.id   AF-A0AA95JYQ2-F1
#
_cell.length_a   1.000
_cell.length_b   1.000
_cell.length_c   1.000
_cell.angle_alpha   90.00
_cell.angle_beta   90.00
_cell.angle_gamma   90.00
#
_symmetry.space_group_name_H-M   'P 1'
#
loop_
_entity.id
_entity.type
_entity.pdbx_description
1 polymer ?
#
loop_
_entity_poly.entity_id
_entity_poly.type
_entity_poly.pdbx_seq_one_letter_code
_entity_poly.pdbx_strand_id
1 'polypeptide(L)'
;MSLNGKYLALFSVSAFAVSFLSSCGKSNNSANNAEDKYLSTQNSNVLNAGDTERHCTDLSDSSKNPLGKYQWHLKNTGQKAFATSPGTPGEDINVDTVLKDDCISGQGVSVAVVDSGLQISHPSLKKNVENNTKARSINFRDNRLLSNDPSPVADDDDDHGTMVSGIIAMRSNLGFGGSGVAPRAKLTGYNIIQAEAGVQQFQNFVDSLGGSDDSKGNDIFNMSYGDNNIEQISSDDPITLGALTAYKYGTRHLRDGKGALYVKAAGNGFSKLGRDPASVASCSMAVKLKVSCQDSNMNTDNSIPEVITVGALNANGKKTSYSTTGSSLWISAPGGEFGFDKDWIDANYQRFGRSVDWKTLRPSLGEPAIVTTDVMGSRYGMSKIVNSDSEFNLDDVFSIRNSFNAGTASDDDGNLLNPNFDYTNTMNGTSSATPVTSGSLALILEANPNLTWRDVKYIMAKTATKVDKDFVGVKVKLANQDEYQVEDGWTTNAAGFHFSNWYGFGRINVAEAVKLAKYYNVNLGNYVELPWHPARGFATSISVPVGAKGIVYNIPTVSKPNNMKIESVRAEVSIDSDYIGDVGIELTSPSGTKSIIWHVGNAFAGNGNLVKMPIQSNAFYGENSSGNWSVKIINAGLNSKNVTFKGIRLQFSGSKQPL
;
A
#
# COMPACT_ATOMS: atom_id res chain seq x y z
N MET A 1 31.53 7.14 -20.53
CA MET A 1 32.96 6.79 -20.43
C MET A 1 33.05 5.69 -19.39
N SER A 2 33.56 4.52 -19.81
CA SER A 2 33.64 3.26 -19.06
C SER A 2 34.50 3.38 -17.80
N LEU A 3 34.17 2.65 -16.73
CA LEU A 3 35.15 1.86 -15.97
C LEU A 3 34.46 0.71 -15.22
N ASN A 4 35.03 -0.47 -15.43
CA ASN A 4 34.58 -1.80 -15.04
C ASN A 4 35.48 -2.35 -13.92
N GLY A 5 34.88 -3.08 -12.97
CA GLY A 5 35.49 -4.19 -12.22
C GLY A 5 36.37 -3.85 -11.01
N LYS A 6 36.69 -4.77 -10.09
CA LYS A 6 36.18 -6.11 -9.72
C LYS A 6 36.96 -6.56 -8.45
N TYR A 7 36.32 -7.36 -7.59
CA TYR A 7 36.87 -8.40 -6.68
C TYR A 7 37.36 -8.12 -5.23
N LEU A 8 36.59 -8.70 -4.29
CA LEU A 8 36.89 -9.79 -3.33
C LEU A 8 37.92 -9.62 -2.18
N ALA A 9 37.46 -9.84 -0.93
CA ALA A 9 38.10 -10.74 0.06
C ALA A 9 37.16 -11.08 1.24
N LEU A 10 37.22 -12.35 1.67
CA LEU A 10 36.42 -13.03 2.70
C LEU A 10 36.77 -12.62 4.14
N PHE A 11 35.83 -12.79 5.08
CA PHE A 11 36.07 -13.53 6.33
C PHE A 11 34.79 -14.21 6.85
N SER A 12 34.92 -15.49 7.16
CA SER A 12 33.97 -16.37 7.84
C SER A 12 34.05 -16.19 9.35
N VAL A 13 32.93 -16.11 10.08
CA VAL A 13 32.83 -16.60 11.48
C VAL A 13 31.40 -17.06 11.81
N SER A 14 31.29 -18.38 11.98
CA SER A 14 30.57 -19.15 12.99
C SER A 14 29.14 -18.78 13.44
N ALA A 15 28.24 -19.71 13.16
CA ALA A 15 26.95 -19.89 13.80
C ALA A 15 27.08 -20.10 15.32
N PHE A 16 26.28 -19.36 16.10
CA PHE A 16 25.91 -19.75 17.45
C PHE A 16 24.40 -19.96 17.51
N ALA A 17 24.02 -21.23 17.69
CA ALA A 17 22.68 -21.63 18.06
C ALA A 17 22.43 -21.20 19.51
N VAL A 18 21.41 -20.37 19.73
CA VAL A 18 20.88 -20.10 21.07
C VAL A 18 19.61 -20.92 21.24
N SER A 19 19.76 -22.02 21.99
CA SER A 19 18.67 -22.82 22.52
C SER A 19 17.94 -22.07 23.62
N PHE A 20 16.68 -21.72 23.41
CA PHE A 20 15.78 -21.33 24.50
C PHE A 20 14.98 -22.54 24.97
N LEU A 21 15.24 -22.95 26.21
CA LEU A 21 14.50 -23.96 26.96
C LEU A 21 13.11 -23.43 27.30
N SER A 22 12.08 -24.16 26.88
CA SER A 22 10.70 -24.00 27.31
C SER A 22 10.52 -24.62 28.70
N SER A 23 10.10 -23.83 29.68
CA SER A 23 9.60 -24.33 30.96
C SER A 23 8.08 -24.36 30.91
N CYS A 24 7.51 -25.57 30.76
CA CYS A 24 6.08 -25.83 30.88
C CYS A 24 5.66 -25.83 32.36
N GLY A 25 4.76 -24.93 32.73
CA GLY A 25 3.93 -25.05 33.93
C GLY A 25 2.60 -25.72 33.60
N LYS A 26 2.39 -26.94 34.10
CA LYS A 26 1.09 -27.64 34.09
C LYS A 26 0.22 -27.12 35.24
N SER A 27 -1.09 -26.97 35.01
CA SER A 27 -2.09 -27.26 36.03
C SER A 27 -3.36 -27.84 35.40
N ASN A 28 -4.00 -28.74 36.15
CA ASN A 28 -4.94 -29.76 35.71
C ASN A 28 -6.41 -29.30 35.66
N ASN A 29 -7.11 -29.86 34.67
CA ASN A 29 -8.49 -30.39 34.65
C ASN A 29 -9.50 -29.99 35.74
N SER A 30 -10.70 -29.60 35.28
CA SER A 30 -11.90 -30.42 35.49
C SER A 30 -12.96 -30.13 34.43
N ALA A 31 -13.62 -31.19 33.96
CA ALA A 31 -14.75 -31.18 33.04
C ALA A 31 -16.06 -31.22 33.84
N ASN A 32 -17.13 -30.61 33.30
CA ASN A 32 -18.43 -31.29 33.08
C ASN A 32 -19.53 -30.36 32.52
N ASN A 33 -20.18 -30.89 31.49
CA ASN A 33 -21.62 -30.86 31.14
C ASN A 33 -22.29 -29.62 30.53
N ALA A 34 -22.81 -29.89 29.32
CA ALA A 34 -23.83 -29.24 28.51
C ALA A 34 -25.10 -28.80 29.27
N GLU A 35 -25.68 -27.65 28.89
CA GLU A 35 -26.82 -27.55 27.97
C GLU A 35 -27.31 -26.09 27.87
N ASP A 36 -28.04 -25.82 26.79
CA ASP A 36 -28.63 -24.59 26.29
C ASP A 36 -29.15 -23.55 27.30
N LYS A 37 -28.78 -22.28 27.05
CA LYS A 37 -29.70 -21.13 27.18
C LYS A 37 -29.19 -19.92 26.39
N TYR A 38 -29.76 -19.73 25.20
CA TYR A 38 -29.87 -18.43 24.54
C TYR A 38 -30.63 -17.47 25.46
N LEU A 39 -30.01 -16.35 25.85
CA LEU A 39 -30.61 -14.99 25.91
C LEU A 39 -29.72 -14.02 26.71
N SER A 40 -29.37 -12.91 26.04
CA SER A 40 -28.97 -11.60 26.57
C SER A 40 -28.01 -11.56 27.78
N THR A 41 -26.74 -11.34 27.51
CA THR A 41 -25.89 -10.50 28.37
C THR A 41 -25.18 -9.48 27.51
N GLN A 42 -25.64 -8.23 27.64
CA GLN A 42 -24.87 -7.03 27.34
C GLN A 42 -23.49 -7.17 27.99
N ASN A 43 -22.45 -7.49 27.21
CA ASN A 43 -21.08 -7.38 27.66
C ASN A 43 -20.66 -5.91 27.52
N SER A 44 -21.12 -5.10 28.47
CA SER A 44 -20.51 -3.81 28.79
C SER A 44 -19.16 -4.08 29.46
N ASN A 45 -18.12 -4.36 28.67
CA ASN A 45 -16.74 -4.42 29.14
C ASN A 45 -15.79 -4.03 28.00
N VAL A 46 -15.87 -2.77 27.58
CA VAL A 46 -14.75 -2.07 26.94
C VAL A 46 -14.83 -0.63 27.42
N LEU A 47 -13.83 -0.23 28.21
CA LEU A 47 -13.25 1.09 28.42
C LEU A 47 -12.50 0.99 29.75
N ASN A 48 -11.18 0.79 29.69
CA ASN A 48 -10.34 1.00 30.86
C ASN A 48 -10.52 2.46 31.29
N ALA A 49 -10.98 2.64 32.53
CA ALA A 49 -11.10 3.93 33.17
C ALA A 49 -9.72 4.58 33.28
N GLY A 50 -9.45 5.57 32.43
CA GLY A 50 -8.18 6.29 32.40
C GLY A 50 -8.19 7.49 31.45
N ASP A 51 -9.00 7.46 30.38
CA ASP A 51 -9.25 8.63 29.55
C ASP A 51 -10.73 8.67 29.15
N THR A 52 -11.49 9.51 29.85
CA THR A 52 -12.94 9.70 29.64
C THR A 52 -13.24 10.75 28.58
N GLU A 53 -12.23 11.36 27.96
CA GLU A 53 -12.42 12.41 26.96
C GLU A 53 -12.74 11.79 25.59
N ARG A 54 -13.99 11.89 25.15
CA ARG A 54 -14.37 11.53 23.79
C ARG A 54 -13.75 12.50 22.78
N HIS A 55 -12.88 12.01 21.92
CA HIS A 55 -12.17 12.81 20.91
C HIS A 55 -12.91 12.88 19.57
N CYS A 56 -14.17 13.32 19.60
CA CYS A 56 -14.98 13.45 18.41
C CYS A 56 -14.39 14.51 17.45
N THR A 57 -14.40 14.25 16.15
CA THR A 57 -13.90 15.17 15.12
C THR A 57 -15.00 15.46 14.11
N ASP A 58 -15.44 16.72 14.04
CA ASP A 58 -16.34 17.20 12.99
C ASP A 58 -15.52 17.93 11.92
N LEU A 59 -15.42 17.33 10.73
CA LEU A 59 -14.66 17.88 9.60
C LEU A 59 -15.28 19.17 9.02
N SER A 60 -16.55 19.43 9.32
CA SER A 60 -17.27 20.64 8.87
C SER A 60 -17.13 21.83 9.81
N ASP A 61 -16.64 21.62 11.03
CA ASP A 61 -16.37 22.69 12.01
C ASP A 61 -15.06 23.41 11.66
N SER A 62 -15.12 24.40 10.77
CA SER A 62 -13.96 25.18 10.31
C SER A 62 -13.26 25.94 11.43
N SER A 63 -13.94 26.22 12.55
CA SER A 63 -13.30 26.85 13.72
C SER A 63 -12.32 25.92 14.44
N LYS A 64 -12.45 24.61 14.24
CA LYS A 64 -11.61 23.56 14.83
C LYS A 64 -10.69 22.90 13.84
N ASN A 65 -11.17 22.70 12.61
CA ASN A 65 -10.49 22.00 11.53
C ASN A 65 -10.63 22.81 10.21
N PRO A 66 -9.96 23.98 10.07
CA PRO A 66 -10.11 24.84 8.88
C PRO A 66 -9.94 24.12 7.53
N LEU A 67 -9.04 23.12 7.47
CA LEU A 67 -8.78 22.35 6.25
C LEU A 67 -9.72 21.15 6.05
N GLY A 68 -10.55 20.79 7.06
CA GLY A 68 -11.38 19.59 7.04
C GLY A 68 -12.32 19.49 5.84
N LYS A 69 -12.94 20.62 5.43
CA LYS A 69 -13.82 20.67 4.24
C LYS A 69 -13.10 20.38 2.91
N TYR A 70 -11.78 20.49 2.87
CA TYR A 70 -10.96 20.23 1.67
C TYR A 70 -10.39 18.81 1.64
N GLN A 71 -10.48 18.04 2.73
CA GLN A 71 -9.97 16.67 2.83
C GLN A 71 -10.97 15.65 2.27
N TRP A 72 -11.14 15.66 0.94
CA TRP A 72 -12.10 14.80 0.23
C TRP A 72 -11.92 13.30 0.54
N HIS A 73 -10.69 12.86 0.83
CA HIS A 73 -10.40 11.46 1.16
C HIS A 73 -11.09 11.00 2.46
N LEU A 74 -11.42 11.92 3.38
CA LEU A 74 -12.19 11.65 4.59
C LEU A 74 -13.70 11.80 4.35
N LYS A 75 -14.09 12.86 3.62
CA LYS A 75 -15.48 13.16 3.24
C LYS A 75 -15.52 13.91 1.92
N ASN A 76 -15.94 13.22 0.87
CA ASN A 76 -16.04 13.76 -0.48
C ASN A 76 -17.46 14.30 -0.70
N THR A 77 -17.56 15.62 -0.79
CA THR A 77 -18.78 16.36 -1.09
C THR A 77 -18.75 16.93 -2.51
N GLY A 78 -17.84 16.46 -3.37
CA GLY A 78 -17.60 17.02 -4.70
C GLY A 78 -16.75 18.30 -4.67
N GLN A 79 -15.98 18.52 -3.60
CA GLN A 79 -15.07 19.66 -3.50
C GLN A 79 -13.85 19.49 -4.43
N LYS A 80 -13.20 20.60 -4.76
CA LYS A 80 -12.00 20.64 -5.62
C LYS A 80 -10.69 20.40 -4.88
N ALA A 81 -10.65 20.61 -3.56
CA ALA A 81 -9.42 20.53 -2.75
C ALA A 81 -8.25 21.32 -3.38
N PHE A 82 -8.52 22.57 -3.78
CA PHE A 82 -7.59 23.49 -4.46
C PHE A 82 -7.09 23.03 -5.84
N ALA A 83 -7.73 22.03 -6.45
CA ALA A 83 -7.51 21.64 -7.84
C ALA A 83 -8.52 22.32 -8.79
N THR A 84 -8.38 22.11 -10.10
CA THR A 84 -9.33 22.64 -11.10
C THR A 84 -10.67 21.89 -11.10
N SER A 85 -10.62 20.57 -11.02
CA SER A 85 -11.77 19.67 -11.19
C SER A 85 -12.28 19.16 -9.84
N PRO A 86 -13.60 19.02 -9.66
CA PRO A 86 -14.18 18.44 -8.45
C PRO A 86 -14.04 16.90 -8.43
N GLY A 87 -14.17 16.32 -7.24
CA GLY A 87 -14.44 14.89 -7.08
C GLY A 87 -15.92 14.52 -7.28
N THR A 88 -16.23 13.23 -7.11
CA THR A 88 -17.60 12.71 -7.07
C THR A 88 -18.01 12.46 -5.61
N PRO A 89 -19.14 13.03 -5.13
CA PRO A 89 -19.57 12.85 -3.75
C PRO A 89 -19.70 11.38 -3.32
N GLY A 90 -19.26 11.06 -2.11
CA GLY A 90 -19.26 9.70 -1.55
C GLY A 90 -18.13 8.79 -2.04
N GLU A 91 -17.28 9.26 -2.95
CA GLU A 91 -16.04 8.57 -3.33
C GLU A 91 -14.92 8.88 -2.32
N ASP A 92 -15.12 8.45 -1.07
CA ASP A 92 -14.24 8.58 0.10
C ASP A 92 -14.25 7.30 0.96
N ILE A 93 -13.46 7.24 2.03
CA ILE A 93 -13.37 6.05 2.89
C ILE A 93 -14.55 5.83 3.84
N ASN A 94 -15.58 6.68 3.80
CA ASN A 94 -16.76 6.61 4.65
C ASN A 94 -16.41 6.60 6.16
N VAL A 95 -15.66 7.63 6.62
CA VAL A 95 -15.14 7.72 8.00
C VAL A 95 -15.81 8.82 8.84
N ASP A 96 -16.57 9.72 8.22
CA ASP A 96 -17.14 10.91 8.89
C ASP A 96 -17.94 10.55 10.16
N THR A 97 -18.86 9.59 10.08
CA THR A 97 -19.67 9.14 11.23
C THR A 97 -18.83 8.45 12.30
N VAL A 98 -17.74 7.77 11.92
CA VAL A 98 -16.81 7.11 12.86
C VAL A 98 -16.07 8.15 13.71
N LEU A 99 -15.60 9.23 13.08
CA LEU A 99 -14.92 10.33 13.76
C LEU A 99 -15.87 11.22 14.55
N LYS A 100 -17.04 11.54 13.98
CA LYS A 100 -17.96 12.54 14.50
C LYS A 100 -18.92 11.99 15.54
N ASP A 101 -19.55 10.85 15.25
CA ASP A 101 -20.67 10.33 16.05
C ASP A 101 -20.20 9.23 17.01
N ASP A 102 -19.37 8.30 16.52
CA ASP A 102 -18.79 7.22 17.33
C ASP A 102 -17.59 7.70 18.18
N CYS A 103 -16.97 8.82 17.79
CA CYS A 103 -15.78 9.41 18.41
C CYS A 103 -14.58 8.45 18.50
N ILE A 104 -14.47 7.52 17.54
CA ILE A 104 -13.32 6.62 17.37
C ILE A 104 -12.29 7.37 16.54
N SER A 105 -11.08 7.52 17.05
CA SER A 105 -10.08 8.50 16.58
C SER A 105 -8.66 7.94 16.44
N GLY A 106 -8.46 6.64 16.59
CA GLY A 106 -7.19 5.91 16.63
C GLY A 106 -6.56 5.86 18.02
N GLN A 107 -7.29 6.21 19.08
CA GLN A 107 -6.73 6.31 20.43
C GLN A 107 -6.19 4.95 20.90
N GLY A 108 -4.99 4.97 21.48
CA GLY A 108 -4.32 3.77 21.99
C GLY A 108 -3.62 2.92 20.93
N VAL A 109 -3.65 3.32 19.66
CA VAL A 109 -2.95 2.64 18.56
C VAL A 109 -1.70 3.41 18.17
N SER A 110 -0.58 2.67 18.00
CA SER A 110 0.70 3.22 17.54
C SER A 110 0.97 2.82 16.09
N VAL A 111 1.32 3.80 15.26
CA VAL A 111 1.57 3.65 13.83
C VAL A 111 2.99 4.11 13.49
N ALA A 112 3.78 3.20 12.94
CA ALA A 112 5.10 3.47 12.40
C ALA A 112 5.00 4.04 10.99
N VAL A 113 5.69 5.15 10.74
CA VAL A 113 5.91 5.72 9.40
C VAL A 113 7.33 5.38 8.98
N VAL A 114 7.45 4.33 8.16
CA VAL A 114 8.72 3.86 7.60
C VAL A 114 8.89 4.54 6.25
N ASP A 115 9.64 5.64 6.22
CA ASP A 115 9.61 6.60 5.10
C ASP A 115 10.92 7.42 5.02
N SER A 116 10.90 8.61 4.40
CA SER A 116 12.03 9.53 4.23
C SER A 116 12.38 10.30 5.51
N GLY A 117 11.42 10.41 6.41
CA GLY A 117 11.48 11.30 7.56
C GLY A 117 10.14 11.45 8.25
N LEU A 118 10.14 12.14 9.39
CA LEU A 118 8.94 12.63 10.06
C LEU A 118 9.34 13.84 10.89
N GLN A 119 8.84 15.03 10.53
CA GLN A 119 9.11 16.26 11.27
C GLN A 119 8.37 16.24 12.61
N ILE A 120 9.01 15.68 13.65
CA ILE A 120 8.37 15.42 14.96
C ILE A 120 7.90 16.70 15.67
N SER A 121 8.48 17.86 15.31
CA SER A 121 8.12 19.16 15.87
C SER A 121 6.91 19.83 15.20
N HIS A 122 6.40 19.28 14.09
CA HIS A 122 5.30 19.89 13.34
C HIS A 122 4.08 20.14 14.25
N PRO A 123 3.48 21.35 14.28
CA PRO A 123 2.46 21.73 15.26
C PRO A 123 1.23 20.82 15.27
N SER A 124 0.86 20.31 14.09
CA SER A 124 -0.27 19.37 13.92
C SER A 124 0.09 17.90 14.15
N LEU A 125 1.37 17.56 14.37
CA LEU A 125 1.81 16.17 14.61
C LEU A 125 2.39 15.96 16.01
N LYS A 126 3.07 16.95 16.59
CA LYS A 126 3.84 16.81 17.84
C LYS A 126 3.08 16.23 19.04
N LYS A 127 1.76 16.43 19.12
CA LYS A 127 0.92 15.84 20.18
C LYS A 127 0.67 14.33 19.98
N ASN A 128 0.77 13.89 18.74
CA ASN A 128 0.58 12.51 18.31
C ASN A 128 1.91 11.78 18.08
N VAL A 129 3.05 12.47 18.05
CA VAL A 129 4.36 11.79 18.13
C VAL A 129 4.44 11.01 19.45
N GLU A 130 4.92 9.77 19.36
CA GLU A 130 5.10 8.88 20.52
C GLU A 130 6.25 9.38 21.39
N ASN A 131 6.01 9.46 22.70
CA ASN A 131 6.95 9.98 23.68
C ASN A 131 7.68 8.83 24.41
N ASN A 132 8.12 7.82 23.65
CA ASN A 132 8.89 6.66 24.14
C ASN A 132 8.13 5.77 25.15
N THR A 133 6.80 5.71 25.09
CA THR A 133 6.02 4.85 26.01
C THR A 133 5.91 3.41 25.50
N LYS A 134 5.54 3.25 24.22
CA LYS A 134 5.37 1.95 23.57
C LYS A 134 6.43 1.68 22.50
N ALA A 135 6.81 2.72 21.77
CA ALA A 135 7.79 2.71 20.69
C ALA A 135 8.53 4.05 20.67
N ARG A 136 9.58 4.16 19.86
CA ARG A 136 10.40 5.36 19.70
C ARG A 136 10.81 5.49 18.23
N SER A 137 10.79 6.72 17.71
CA SER A 137 11.33 7.02 16.38
C SER A 137 12.83 6.71 16.30
N ILE A 138 13.33 6.36 15.12
CA ILE A 138 14.76 6.13 14.88
C ILE A 138 15.21 6.98 13.69
N ASN A 139 16.30 7.70 13.90
CA ASN A 139 17.08 8.36 12.86
C ASN A 139 18.25 7.46 12.46
N PHE A 140 18.20 6.91 11.25
CA PHE A 140 19.25 6.05 10.69
C PHE A 140 20.36 6.84 9.98
N ARG A 141 20.22 8.16 9.85
CA ARG A 141 21.10 9.03 9.06
C ARG A 141 22.18 9.65 9.94
N ASP A 142 23.34 9.89 9.35
CA ASP A 142 24.40 10.70 9.96
C ASP A 142 24.22 12.18 9.58
N ASN A 143 23.19 12.82 10.14
CA ASN A 143 22.76 14.17 9.79
C ASN A 143 22.76 15.15 10.99
N ARG A 144 23.48 14.79 12.08
CA ARG A 144 23.63 15.57 13.33
C ARG A 144 22.35 15.78 14.15
N LEU A 145 21.21 15.23 13.73
CA LEU A 145 20.04 15.15 14.59
C LEU A 145 20.21 14.04 15.64
N LEU A 146 19.35 14.04 16.66
CA LEU A 146 19.35 12.98 17.66
C LEU A 146 18.99 11.64 17.01
N SER A 147 19.43 10.53 17.62
CA SER A 147 19.15 9.17 17.13
C SER A 147 17.66 8.81 17.12
N ASN A 148 16.82 9.60 17.80
CA ASN A 148 15.37 9.45 17.82
C ASN A 148 14.63 10.61 17.13
N ASP A 149 15.34 11.44 16.37
CA ASP A 149 14.77 12.56 15.62
C ASP A 149 14.92 12.31 14.12
N PRO A 150 13.91 11.68 13.48
CA PRO A 150 13.93 11.40 12.05
C PRO A 150 13.48 12.60 11.21
N SER A 151 13.53 13.82 11.75
CA SER A 151 13.09 15.01 11.02
C SER A 151 13.91 15.23 9.75
N PRO A 152 13.30 15.79 8.69
CA PRO A 152 14.05 16.22 7.53
C PRO A 152 15.00 17.37 7.87
N VAL A 153 16.11 17.45 7.14
CA VAL A 153 17.14 18.50 7.27
C VAL A 153 17.14 19.41 6.04
N ALA A 154 17.88 20.51 6.12
CA ALA A 154 17.91 21.56 5.10
C ALA A 154 18.33 21.12 3.69
N ASP A 155 19.05 20.01 3.57
CA ASP A 155 19.55 19.51 2.29
C ASP A 155 18.63 18.44 1.68
N ASP A 156 17.48 18.17 2.32
CA ASP A 156 16.47 17.26 1.78
C ASP A 156 15.62 18.01 0.74
N ASP A 157 15.50 17.44 -0.47
CA ASP A 157 14.76 18.04 -1.59
C ASP A 157 13.25 18.22 -1.29
N ASP A 158 12.68 17.30 -0.51
CA ASP A 158 11.34 17.31 0.09
C ASP A 158 11.25 16.23 1.20
N ASP A 159 10.24 16.30 2.09
CA ASP A 159 9.95 15.21 3.03
C ASP A 159 8.60 14.56 2.76
N HIS A 160 8.67 13.39 2.15
CA HIS A 160 7.53 12.55 1.87
C HIS A 160 6.85 12.02 3.15
N GLY A 161 7.62 11.64 4.16
CA GLY A 161 7.11 11.01 5.36
C GLY A 161 6.32 11.94 6.30
N THR A 162 6.61 13.24 6.36
CA THR A 162 5.76 14.21 7.08
C THR A 162 4.37 14.33 6.44
N MET A 163 4.28 14.35 5.10
CA MET A 163 2.99 14.34 4.40
C MET A 163 2.20 13.05 4.66
N VAL A 164 2.87 11.90 4.63
CA VAL A 164 2.31 10.58 4.99
C VAL A 164 1.76 10.60 6.41
N SER A 165 2.53 11.14 7.36
CA SER A 165 2.17 11.22 8.78
C SER A 165 0.91 12.04 9.03
N GLY A 166 0.74 13.14 8.30
CA GLY A 166 -0.46 13.98 8.38
C GLY A 166 -1.73 13.25 7.95
N ILE A 167 -1.65 12.42 6.89
CA ILE A 167 -2.78 11.62 6.43
C ILE A 167 -3.20 10.62 7.51
N ILE A 168 -2.24 10.00 8.20
CA ILE A 168 -2.53 9.03 9.26
C ILE A 168 -3.14 9.75 10.47
N ALA A 169 -2.42 10.71 11.05
CA ALA A 169 -2.72 11.20 12.40
C ALA A 169 -2.42 12.69 12.59
N MET A 170 -2.71 13.54 11.60
CA MET A 170 -2.81 14.99 11.86
C MET A 170 -3.83 15.23 12.98
N ARG A 171 -3.40 15.93 14.03
CA ARG A 171 -4.20 16.16 15.23
C ARG A 171 -5.36 17.10 14.91
N SER A 172 -6.59 16.59 14.99
CA SER A 172 -7.81 17.36 14.86
C SER A 172 -8.09 18.25 16.08
N ASN A 173 -8.98 19.22 15.89
CA ASN A 173 -9.52 20.15 16.88
C ASN A 173 -8.46 21.07 17.49
N LEU A 174 -7.59 21.64 16.65
CA LEU A 174 -6.57 22.59 17.06
C LEU A 174 -6.90 24.06 16.72
N GLY A 175 -7.93 24.29 15.89
CA GLY A 175 -8.25 25.61 15.33
C GLY A 175 -7.37 26.01 14.15
N PHE A 176 -6.53 25.09 13.68
CA PHE A 176 -5.69 25.19 12.49
C PHE A 176 -5.52 23.79 11.89
N GLY A 177 -5.12 23.72 10.61
CA GLY A 177 -4.96 22.44 9.92
C GLY A 177 -6.29 21.72 9.70
N GLY A 178 -6.25 20.39 9.59
CA GLY A 178 -7.41 19.52 9.39
C GLY A 178 -7.39 18.33 10.35
N SER A 179 -7.66 17.14 9.84
CA SER A 179 -7.62 15.88 10.59
C SER A 179 -6.85 14.82 9.81
N GLY A 180 -6.13 13.94 10.51
CA GLY A 180 -5.75 12.65 9.97
C GLY A 180 -6.96 11.72 9.92
N VAL A 181 -6.82 10.56 9.27
CA VAL A 181 -7.82 9.50 9.36
C VAL A 181 -8.00 9.04 10.81
N ALA A 182 -6.92 8.97 11.58
CA ALA A 182 -6.87 8.57 12.99
C ALA A 182 -6.20 9.67 13.83
N PRO A 183 -6.90 10.79 14.12
CA PRO A 183 -6.32 12.01 14.69
C PRO A 183 -5.82 11.91 16.14
N ARG A 184 -5.91 10.73 16.77
CA ARG A 184 -5.43 10.41 18.12
C ARG A 184 -4.50 9.19 18.16
N ALA A 185 -4.21 8.57 17.02
CA ALA A 185 -3.16 7.56 16.94
C ALA A 185 -1.79 8.17 17.25
N LYS A 186 -0.89 7.34 17.81
CA LYS A 186 0.50 7.70 18.06
C LYS A 186 1.38 7.40 16.85
N LEU A 187 2.39 8.23 16.61
CA LEU A 187 3.29 8.15 15.47
C LEU A 187 4.73 7.95 15.92
N THR A 188 5.43 7.02 15.28
CA THR A 188 6.90 6.95 15.27
C THR A 188 7.40 7.04 13.83
N GLY A 189 8.50 7.76 13.61
CA GLY A 189 9.14 7.89 12.29
C GLY A 189 10.42 7.08 12.19
N TYR A 190 10.64 6.47 11.02
CA TYR A 190 11.84 5.69 10.68
C TYR A 190 12.30 6.12 9.28
N ASN A 191 13.36 6.93 9.20
CA ASN A 191 13.81 7.59 7.97
C ASN A 191 14.69 6.71 7.07
N ILE A 192 14.23 5.48 6.78
CA ILE A 192 15.02 4.42 6.17
C ILE A 192 15.13 4.49 4.64
N ILE A 193 14.24 5.21 3.95
CA ILE A 193 14.24 5.23 2.47
C ILE A 193 15.11 6.34 1.87
N GLN A 194 15.85 7.07 2.71
CA GLN A 194 16.85 8.03 2.26
C GLN A 194 17.98 7.31 1.50
N ALA A 195 18.36 7.84 0.35
CA ALA A 195 19.36 7.24 -0.53
C ALA A 195 20.80 7.55 -0.08
N GLU A 196 21.08 7.38 1.20
CA GLU A 196 22.36 7.64 1.84
C GLU A 196 23.13 6.34 2.10
N ALA A 197 24.45 6.40 1.96
CA ALA A 197 25.32 5.27 2.25
C ALA A 197 25.20 4.87 3.74
N GLY A 198 24.88 3.62 4.01
CA GLY A 198 24.74 3.10 5.37
C GLY A 198 23.31 3.06 5.90
N VAL A 199 22.35 3.73 5.25
CA VAL A 199 20.95 3.77 5.71
C VAL A 199 20.20 2.50 5.31
N GLN A 200 20.12 2.20 4.01
CA GLN A 200 19.38 1.05 3.51
C GLN A 200 20.18 -0.26 3.65
N GLN A 201 20.06 -0.89 4.81
CA GLN A 201 20.73 -2.15 5.15
C GLN A 201 19.76 -3.14 5.77
N PHE A 202 20.08 -4.44 5.69
CA PHE A 202 19.29 -5.52 6.28
C PHE A 202 18.83 -5.21 7.72
N GLN A 203 19.77 -4.82 8.59
CA GLN A 203 19.47 -4.59 10.01
C GLN A 203 18.54 -3.40 10.22
N ASN A 204 18.77 -2.28 9.52
CA ASN A 204 17.94 -1.09 9.67
C ASN A 204 16.51 -1.31 9.13
N PHE A 205 16.34 -2.15 8.10
CA PHE A 205 15.01 -2.60 7.67
C PHE A 205 14.34 -3.47 8.73
N VAL A 206 15.05 -4.41 9.36
CA VAL A 206 14.51 -5.18 10.50
C VAL A 206 14.12 -4.27 11.66
N ASP A 207 14.98 -3.32 12.02
CA ASP A 207 14.80 -2.42 13.16
C ASP A 207 13.69 -1.39 12.94
N SER A 208 13.43 -0.95 11.70
CA SER A 208 12.31 -0.05 11.38
C SER A 208 10.96 -0.77 11.26
N LEU A 209 10.96 -2.10 11.11
CA LEU A 209 9.78 -2.92 10.85
C LEU A 209 9.37 -3.81 12.04
N GLY A 210 9.73 -3.42 13.26
CA GLY A 210 9.30 -4.08 14.49
C GLY A 210 10.31 -5.03 15.11
N GLY A 211 11.52 -5.12 14.53
CA GLY A 211 12.59 -6.00 15.02
C GLY A 211 13.42 -5.45 16.18
N SER A 212 13.25 -4.17 16.54
CA SER A 212 14.00 -3.52 17.62
C SER A 212 13.10 -3.16 18.82
N ASP A 213 13.70 -2.88 19.98
CA ASP A 213 12.96 -2.37 21.15
C ASP A 213 12.25 -1.05 20.87
N ASP A 214 12.79 -0.26 19.95
CA ASP A 214 12.25 1.04 19.56
C ASP A 214 11.07 0.91 18.59
N SER A 215 10.93 -0.19 17.84
CA SER A 215 9.85 -0.34 16.86
C SER A 215 8.83 -1.44 17.15
N LYS A 216 9.17 -2.44 17.96
CA LYS A 216 8.30 -3.60 18.27
C LYS A 216 6.95 -3.24 18.92
N GLY A 217 6.87 -2.06 19.52
CA GLY A 217 5.64 -1.54 20.12
C GLY A 217 4.62 -0.99 19.12
N ASN A 218 4.97 -0.80 17.86
CA ASN A 218 4.00 -0.33 16.87
C ASN A 218 2.98 -1.41 16.52
N ASP A 219 1.72 -0.99 16.35
CA ASP A 219 0.65 -1.89 15.95
C ASP A 219 0.58 -2.03 14.43
N ILE A 220 0.85 -0.93 13.73
CA ILE A 220 0.74 -0.79 12.27
C ILE A 220 2.04 -0.19 11.74
N PHE A 221 2.53 -0.72 10.62
CA PHE A 221 3.69 -0.23 9.88
C PHE A 221 3.24 0.25 8.51
N ASN A 222 3.34 1.56 8.29
CA ASN A 222 3.07 2.22 7.03
C ASN A 222 4.34 2.27 6.18
N MET A 223 4.29 1.66 5.00
CA MET A 223 5.42 1.57 4.07
C MET A 223 5.03 2.20 2.72
N SER A 224 5.09 3.52 2.65
CA SER A 224 4.73 4.31 1.46
C SER A 224 5.87 4.38 0.43
N TYR A 225 6.52 3.25 0.18
CA TYR A 225 7.66 3.11 -0.73
C TYR A 225 7.60 1.81 -1.52
N GLY A 226 8.46 1.67 -2.52
CA GLY A 226 8.62 0.46 -3.32
C GLY A 226 9.72 0.64 -4.35
N ASP A 227 10.03 -0.43 -5.09
CA ASP A 227 11.13 -0.45 -6.05
C ASP A 227 10.63 -0.16 -7.47
N ASN A 228 11.46 0.50 -8.26
CA ASN A 228 11.24 0.74 -9.68
C ASN A 228 12.03 -0.27 -10.54
N ASN A 229 11.96 -1.55 -10.19
CA ASN A 229 12.76 -2.58 -10.85
C ASN A 229 12.20 -2.95 -12.23
N ILE A 230 13.08 -3.02 -13.23
CA ILE A 230 12.78 -3.50 -14.58
C ILE A 230 13.26 -4.94 -14.83
N GLU A 231 13.81 -5.57 -13.78
CA GLU A 231 14.24 -6.96 -13.74
C GLU A 231 13.89 -7.55 -12.37
N GLN A 232 13.89 -8.88 -12.25
CA GLN A 232 13.63 -9.56 -10.98
C GLN A 232 14.70 -9.20 -9.94
N ILE A 233 14.26 -8.75 -8.76
CA ILE A 233 15.15 -8.53 -7.60
C ILE A 233 15.66 -9.89 -7.10
N SER A 234 16.96 -9.96 -6.81
CA SER A 234 17.58 -11.18 -6.27
C SER A 234 16.91 -11.62 -4.97
N SER A 235 16.75 -12.93 -4.78
CA SER A 235 16.26 -13.47 -3.50
C SER A 235 17.20 -13.19 -2.33
N ASP A 236 18.47 -12.89 -2.62
CA ASP A 236 19.52 -12.64 -1.64
C ASP A 236 19.73 -11.13 -1.40
N ASP A 237 18.88 -10.28 -1.97
CA ASP A 237 18.92 -8.84 -1.73
C ASP A 237 18.69 -8.53 -0.23
N PRO A 238 19.64 -7.85 0.45
CA PRO A 238 19.59 -7.67 1.90
C PRO A 238 18.43 -6.81 2.36
N ILE A 239 17.98 -5.85 1.55
CA ILE A 239 16.83 -4.98 1.87
C ILE A 239 15.55 -5.81 1.87
N THR A 240 15.33 -6.55 0.79
CA THR A 240 14.19 -7.46 0.63
C THR A 240 14.19 -8.52 1.73
N LEU A 241 15.33 -9.14 2.03
CA LEU A 241 15.45 -10.14 3.09
C LEU A 241 15.14 -9.56 4.48
N GLY A 242 15.62 -8.36 4.78
CA GLY A 242 15.33 -7.68 6.06
C GLY A 242 13.84 -7.43 6.24
N ALA A 243 13.20 -6.86 5.21
CA ALA A 243 11.77 -6.60 5.18
C ALA A 243 10.94 -7.90 5.35
N LEU A 244 11.19 -8.92 4.54
CA LEU A 244 10.47 -10.20 4.61
C LEU A 244 10.65 -10.90 5.97
N THR A 245 11.83 -10.77 6.58
CA THR A 245 12.11 -11.32 7.92
C THR A 245 11.26 -10.61 8.97
N ALA A 246 11.21 -9.28 8.92
CA ALA A 246 10.43 -8.47 9.86
C ALA A 246 8.93 -8.74 9.73
N TYR A 247 8.38 -8.82 8.51
CA TYR A 247 6.94 -9.08 8.31
C TYR A 247 6.50 -10.42 8.93
N LYS A 248 7.26 -11.48 8.68
CA LYS A 248 6.99 -12.81 9.23
C LYS A 248 7.09 -12.84 10.74
N TYR A 249 8.11 -12.19 11.31
CA TYR A 249 8.25 -12.10 12.76
C TYR A 249 7.10 -11.29 13.38
N GLY A 250 6.83 -10.13 12.78
CA GLY A 250 5.86 -9.15 13.25
C GLY A 250 4.44 -9.67 13.36
N THR A 251 3.97 -10.32 12.29
CA THR A 251 2.62 -10.91 12.23
C THR A 251 2.43 -12.09 13.17
N ARG A 252 3.51 -12.71 13.66
CA ARG A 252 3.47 -13.88 14.54
C ARG A 252 3.71 -13.56 16.00
N HIS A 253 4.45 -12.49 16.30
CA HIS A 253 4.98 -12.25 17.65
C HIS A 253 4.63 -10.87 18.23
N LEU A 254 4.42 -9.85 17.40
CA LEU A 254 4.10 -8.51 17.89
C LEU A 254 2.63 -8.39 18.30
N ARG A 255 2.30 -7.31 19.00
CA ARG A 255 0.96 -7.05 19.58
C ARG A 255 0.47 -8.23 20.44
N ASP A 256 1.33 -8.74 21.33
CA ASP A 256 1.02 -9.88 22.20
C ASP A 256 0.59 -11.14 21.44
N GLY A 257 1.20 -11.40 20.28
CA GLY A 257 0.87 -12.53 19.41
C GLY A 257 -0.36 -12.31 18.52
N LYS A 258 -1.03 -11.14 18.58
CA LYS A 258 -2.10 -10.77 17.62
C LYS A 258 -1.54 -10.45 16.24
N GLY A 259 -0.25 -10.09 16.17
CA GLY A 259 0.47 -9.77 14.94
C GLY A 259 0.31 -8.31 14.52
N ALA A 260 1.43 -7.67 14.20
CA ALA A 260 1.47 -6.33 13.62
C ALA A 260 0.86 -6.31 12.21
N LEU A 261 0.41 -5.13 11.79
CA LEU A 261 -0.21 -4.90 10.48
C LEU A 261 0.77 -4.16 9.56
N TYR A 262 1.12 -4.75 8.43
CA TYR A 262 2.06 -4.19 7.47
C TYR A 262 1.30 -3.68 6.24
N VAL A 263 1.26 -2.36 6.03
CA VAL A 263 0.49 -1.70 4.96
C VAL A 263 1.46 -1.07 3.96
N LYS A 264 1.40 -1.51 2.70
CA LYS A 264 2.41 -1.16 1.70
C LYS A 264 1.82 -0.64 0.40
N ALA A 265 2.48 0.38 -0.16
CA ALA A 265 2.12 0.94 -1.45
C ALA A 265 2.33 -0.10 -2.58
N ALA A 266 1.32 -0.26 -3.45
CA ALA A 266 1.46 -1.14 -4.61
C ALA A 266 2.46 -0.61 -5.66
N GLY A 267 2.72 0.70 -5.66
CA GLY A 267 3.57 1.38 -6.64
C GLY A 267 2.81 2.41 -7.49
N ASN A 268 3.56 3.23 -8.22
CA ASN A 268 3.03 4.30 -9.07
C ASN A 268 3.39 4.10 -10.55
N GLY A 269 3.59 2.84 -10.93
CA GLY A 269 4.15 2.39 -12.19
C GLY A 269 3.14 2.10 -13.28
N PHE A 270 1.97 2.73 -13.35
CA PHE A 270 1.00 2.39 -14.41
C PHE A 270 1.46 2.83 -15.80
N SER A 271 1.79 4.12 -15.98
CA SER A 271 2.21 4.66 -17.28
C SER A 271 3.70 5.03 -17.36
N LYS A 272 4.40 5.02 -16.24
CA LYS A 272 5.81 5.40 -16.14
C LYS A 272 6.41 4.77 -14.89
N LEU A 273 7.61 4.21 -15.01
CA LEU A 273 8.40 3.68 -13.91
C LEU A 273 9.66 4.53 -13.74
N GLY A 274 9.97 4.94 -12.51
CA GLY A 274 11.15 5.75 -12.21
C GLY A 274 11.27 7.05 -13.03
N ARG A 275 12.49 7.61 -13.06
CA ARG A 275 12.84 8.80 -13.87
C ARG A 275 13.97 8.53 -14.86
N ASP A 276 14.73 7.44 -14.69
CA ASP A 276 15.85 7.12 -15.56
C ASP A 276 15.37 6.67 -16.96
N PRO A 277 16.17 6.90 -18.02
CA PRO A 277 15.76 6.61 -19.38
C PRO A 277 15.38 5.15 -19.65
N ALA A 278 16.03 4.18 -18.97
CA ALA A 278 15.78 2.76 -19.20
C ALA A 278 14.42 2.36 -18.62
N SER A 279 14.13 2.77 -17.38
CA SER A 279 12.82 2.52 -16.75
C SER A 279 11.69 3.19 -17.52
N VAL A 280 11.88 4.43 -18.01
CA VAL A 280 10.86 5.10 -18.82
C VAL A 280 10.63 4.36 -20.14
N ALA A 281 11.68 3.91 -20.82
CA ALA A 281 11.56 3.18 -22.09
C ALA A 281 10.85 1.82 -21.93
N SER A 282 11.06 1.15 -20.79
CA SER A 282 10.43 -0.15 -20.49
C SER A 282 8.89 -0.10 -20.48
N CYS A 283 8.30 1.06 -20.17
CA CYS A 283 6.85 1.23 -20.10
C CYS A 283 6.14 1.47 -21.43
N SER A 284 6.88 1.59 -22.53
CA SER A 284 6.32 1.90 -23.85
C SER A 284 5.23 0.92 -24.28
N MET A 285 5.41 -0.38 -24.00
CA MET A 285 4.42 -1.41 -24.32
C MET A 285 3.18 -1.30 -23.42
N ALA A 286 3.36 -1.20 -22.11
CA ALA A 286 2.26 -1.03 -21.16
C ALA A 286 1.33 0.13 -21.52
N VAL A 287 1.91 1.30 -21.85
CA VAL A 287 1.16 2.49 -22.26
C VAL A 287 0.37 2.23 -23.53
N LYS A 288 0.96 1.55 -24.52
CA LYS A 288 0.28 1.17 -25.76
C LYS A 288 -0.88 0.21 -25.52
N LEU A 289 -0.71 -0.75 -24.60
CA LEU A 289 -1.70 -1.77 -24.27
C LEU A 289 -2.73 -1.29 -23.23
N LYS A 290 -2.52 -0.13 -22.59
CA LYS A 290 -3.33 0.41 -21.49
C LYS A 290 -3.40 -0.52 -20.27
N VAL A 291 -2.28 -1.15 -19.97
CA VAL A 291 -2.07 -1.97 -18.76
C VAL A 291 -1.01 -1.31 -17.89
N SER A 292 -0.81 -1.81 -16.68
CA SER A 292 0.21 -1.28 -15.80
C SER A 292 1.62 -1.56 -16.35
N CYS A 293 2.54 -0.61 -16.26
CA CYS A 293 3.94 -0.89 -16.58
C CYS A 293 4.58 -1.73 -15.47
N GLN A 294 4.27 -1.43 -14.23
CA GLN A 294 4.65 -2.24 -13.07
C GLN A 294 3.50 -3.16 -12.68
N ASP A 295 3.71 -4.46 -12.66
CA ASP A 295 2.82 -5.37 -11.92
C ASP A 295 3.17 -5.28 -10.43
N SER A 296 2.16 -5.24 -9.57
CA SER A 296 2.33 -5.21 -8.11
C SER A 296 3.23 -6.33 -7.57
N ASN A 297 3.31 -7.49 -8.25
CA ASN A 297 4.17 -8.61 -7.88
C ASN A 297 5.64 -8.43 -8.28
N MET A 298 6.00 -7.41 -9.07
CA MET A 298 7.39 -7.14 -9.43
C MET A 298 8.24 -6.73 -8.21
N ASN A 299 7.62 -6.14 -7.18
CA ASN A 299 8.24 -5.93 -5.88
C ASN A 299 7.95 -7.17 -5.01
N THR A 300 9.00 -7.90 -4.65
CA THR A 300 8.90 -9.21 -3.96
C THR A 300 8.18 -9.14 -2.62
N ASP A 301 8.30 -8.01 -1.93
CA ASP A 301 7.67 -7.74 -0.64
C ASP A 301 6.14 -7.55 -0.71
N ASN A 302 5.60 -7.19 -1.88
CA ASN A 302 4.15 -7.20 -2.12
C ASN A 302 3.58 -8.62 -2.32
N SER A 303 4.44 -9.61 -2.58
CA SER A 303 4.07 -10.98 -2.95
C SER A 303 4.06 -11.96 -1.75
N ILE A 304 3.66 -11.49 -0.57
CA ILE A 304 3.63 -12.28 0.67
C ILE A 304 2.34 -12.06 1.51
N PRO A 305 1.73 -13.10 2.13
CA PRO A 305 0.45 -12.99 2.85
C PRO A 305 0.42 -11.98 3.99
N GLU A 306 1.55 -11.74 4.66
CA GLU A 306 1.67 -10.83 5.79
C GLU A 306 1.40 -9.37 5.42
N VAL A 307 1.59 -8.99 4.16
CA VAL A 307 1.50 -7.60 3.69
C VAL A 307 0.09 -7.29 3.16
N ILE A 308 -0.36 -6.07 3.44
CA ILE A 308 -1.57 -5.45 2.90
C ILE A 308 -1.12 -4.48 1.81
N THR A 309 -1.09 -4.96 0.57
CA THR A 309 -0.71 -4.16 -0.61
C THR A 309 -1.88 -3.27 -1.04
N VAL A 310 -1.63 -1.97 -1.20
CA VAL A 310 -2.68 -0.95 -1.37
C VAL A 310 -2.59 -0.25 -2.73
N GLY A 311 -3.67 -0.32 -3.51
CA GLY A 311 -3.88 0.47 -4.73
C GLY A 311 -4.45 1.88 -4.45
N ALA A 312 -4.30 2.81 -5.39
CA ALA A 312 -4.75 4.20 -5.24
C ALA A 312 -6.00 4.52 -6.08
N LEU A 313 -6.93 5.25 -5.45
CA LEU A 313 -8.13 5.80 -6.08
C LEU A 313 -8.07 7.33 -6.19
N ASN A 314 -8.59 7.88 -7.28
CA ASN A 314 -8.82 9.32 -7.41
C ASN A 314 -10.13 9.72 -6.70
N ALA A 315 -10.42 11.01 -6.69
CA ALA A 315 -11.62 11.58 -6.06
C ALA A 315 -12.94 11.23 -6.78
N ASN A 316 -12.89 10.40 -7.83
CA ASN A 316 -14.03 9.96 -8.63
C ASN A 316 -14.27 8.44 -8.51
N GLY A 317 -13.65 7.77 -7.53
CA GLY A 317 -13.86 6.35 -7.30
C GLY A 317 -13.20 5.44 -8.32
N LYS A 318 -12.26 5.96 -9.12
CA LYS A 318 -11.54 5.20 -10.14
C LYS A 318 -10.08 5.05 -9.77
N LYS A 319 -9.44 4.03 -10.33
CA LYS A 319 -7.99 3.86 -10.20
C LYS A 319 -7.29 5.12 -10.67
N THR A 320 -6.32 5.61 -9.91
CA THR A 320 -5.53 6.78 -10.33
C THR A 320 -4.76 6.48 -11.62
N SER A 321 -4.40 7.54 -12.33
CA SER A 321 -3.63 7.47 -13.58
C SER A 321 -2.31 6.70 -13.44
N TYR A 322 -1.74 6.67 -12.24
CA TYR A 322 -0.42 6.11 -11.94
C TYR A 322 -0.47 4.81 -11.13
N SER A 323 -1.57 4.44 -10.47
CA SER A 323 -1.57 3.28 -9.54
C SER A 323 -1.16 1.99 -10.25
N THR A 324 -0.12 1.35 -9.73
CA THR A 324 0.27 -0.02 -10.06
C THR A 324 -0.90 -0.98 -9.78
N THR A 325 -1.09 -1.97 -10.65
CA THR A 325 -2.15 -3.00 -10.57
C THR A 325 -1.53 -4.39 -10.49
N GLY A 326 -2.32 -5.36 -10.06
CA GLY A 326 -1.95 -6.77 -10.09
C GLY A 326 -2.63 -7.58 -8.99
N SER A 327 -2.38 -8.89 -9.00
CA SER A 327 -3.11 -9.85 -8.17
C SER A 327 -2.73 -9.81 -6.69
N SER A 328 -1.64 -9.13 -6.32
CA SER A 328 -1.21 -9.02 -4.92
C SER A 328 -1.91 -7.90 -4.14
N LEU A 329 -2.62 -6.99 -4.82
CA LEU A 329 -3.43 -5.96 -4.17
C LEU A 329 -4.43 -6.60 -3.21
N TRP A 330 -4.49 -6.08 -1.98
CA TRP A 330 -5.50 -6.47 -1.01
C TRP A 330 -6.70 -5.53 -1.07
N ILE A 331 -6.44 -4.23 -1.09
CA ILE A 331 -7.45 -3.17 -0.98
C ILE A 331 -7.01 -1.96 -1.80
N SER A 332 -7.92 -1.03 -2.04
CA SER A 332 -7.58 0.31 -2.52
C SER A 332 -8.08 1.40 -1.57
N ALA A 333 -7.43 2.56 -1.60
CA ALA A 333 -7.81 3.73 -0.82
C ALA A 333 -7.54 5.03 -1.62
N PRO A 334 -8.15 6.15 -1.22
CA PRO A 334 -7.85 7.47 -1.78
C PRO A 334 -6.35 7.78 -1.84
N GLY A 335 -5.83 8.02 -3.04
CA GLY A 335 -4.50 8.55 -3.30
C GLY A 335 -4.50 9.83 -4.13
N GLY A 336 -5.62 10.16 -4.78
CA GLY A 336 -5.77 11.40 -5.55
C GLY A 336 -4.96 11.45 -6.85
N GLU A 337 -5.00 12.57 -7.56
CA GLU A 337 -4.22 12.78 -8.77
C GLU A 337 -3.05 13.73 -8.51
N PHE A 338 -3.11 15.00 -8.91
CA PHE A 338 -1.95 15.90 -8.79
C PHE A 338 -2.27 17.27 -8.19
N GLY A 339 -3.54 17.64 -8.01
CA GLY A 339 -3.93 18.84 -7.28
C GLY A 339 -3.61 20.15 -7.98
N PHE A 340 -3.49 20.16 -9.32
CA PHE A 340 -3.19 21.38 -10.07
C PHE A 340 -4.42 22.29 -10.15
N ASP A 341 -4.19 23.58 -9.92
CA ASP A 341 -5.11 24.64 -10.29
C ASP A 341 -4.63 25.28 -11.61
N LYS A 342 -5.16 24.78 -12.72
CA LYS A 342 -4.83 25.23 -14.08
C LYS A 342 -5.06 26.73 -14.27
N ASP A 343 -6.10 27.31 -13.67
CA ASP A 343 -6.42 28.73 -13.81
C ASP A 343 -5.38 29.59 -13.09
N TRP A 344 -4.97 29.18 -11.89
CA TRP A 344 -3.90 29.85 -11.14
C TRP A 344 -2.54 29.76 -11.86
N ILE A 345 -2.23 28.61 -12.45
CA ILE A 345 -1.00 28.42 -13.25
C ILE A 345 -1.05 29.29 -14.50
N ASP A 346 -2.13 29.26 -15.27
CA ASP A 346 -2.27 30.04 -16.49
C ASP A 346 -2.17 31.55 -16.21
N ALA A 347 -2.79 32.03 -15.13
CA ALA A 347 -2.66 33.42 -14.69
C ALA A 347 -1.20 33.81 -14.39
N ASN A 348 -0.42 32.93 -13.75
CA ASN A 348 0.99 33.20 -13.47
C ASN A 348 1.88 33.09 -14.72
N TYR A 349 1.61 32.15 -15.62
CA TYR A 349 2.33 32.04 -16.89
C TYR A 349 2.11 33.26 -17.80
N GLN A 350 0.89 33.79 -17.82
CA GLN A 350 0.54 34.98 -18.61
C GLN A 350 1.32 36.22 -18.18
N ARG A 351 1.70 36.35 -16.91
CA ARG A 351 2.56 37.44 -16.41
C ARG A 351 3.94 37.48 -17.08
N PHE A 352 4.39 36.35 -17.61
CA PHE A 352 5.64 36.20 -18.36
C PHE A 352 5.42 36.12 -19.89
N GLY A 353 4.21 36.43 -20.38
CA GLY A 353 3.87 36.31 -21.79
C GLY A 353 3.91 34.87 -22.32
N ARG A 354 3.72 33.88 -21.43
CA ARG A 354 3.69 32.45 -21.78
C ARG A 354 2.28 31.87 -21.56
N SER A 355 2.05 30.69 -22.12
CA SER A 355 0.85 29.88 -21.89
C SER A 355 1.25 28.41 -21.74
N VAL A 356 0.45 27.66 -20.99
CA VAL A 356 0.62 26.20 -20.85
C VAL A 356 -0.22 25.50 -21.91
N ASP A 357 0.40 24.60 -22.69
CA ASP A 357 -0.37 23.71 -23.56
C ASP A 357 -0.82 22.47 -22.78
N TRP A 358 -1.95 22.59 -22.09
CA TRP A 358 -2.55 21.52 -21.30
C TRP A 358 -2.85 20.24 -22.10
N LYS A 359 -2.95 20.30 -23.44
CA LYS A 359 -3.22 19.12 -24.29
C LYS A 359 -2.01 18.19 -24.38
N THR A 360 -0.81 18.71 -24.13
CA THR A 360 0.45 17.94 -24.12
C THR A 360 0.71 17.27 -22.77
N LEU A 361 -0.05 17.64 -21.74
CA LEU A 361 0.09 17.18 -20.37
C LEU A 361 -0.98 16.13 -20.01
N ARG A 362 -0.83 15.52 -18.84
CA ARG A 362 -1.78 14.51 -18.36
C ARG A 362 -3.15 15.15 -18.11
N PRO A 363 -4.26 14.57 -18.62
CA PRO A 363 -5.59 15.13 -18.40
C PRO A 363 -5.96 15.29 -16.92
N SER A 364 -5.54 14.32 -16.09
CA SER A 364 -5.86 14.23 -14.66
C SER A 364 -5.05 15.19 -13.76
N LEU A 365 -4.14 16.02 -14.30
CA LEU A 365 -3.36 16.95 -13.46
C LEU A 365 -4.25 17.84 -12.58
N GLY A 366 -5.38 18.28 -13.13
CA GLY A 366 -6.33 19.16 -12.43
C GLY A 366 -7.30 18.45 -11.50
N GLU A 367 -7.19 17.13 -11.33
CA GLU A 367 -8.01 16.38 -10.37
C GLU A 367 -7.43 16.44 -8.95
N PRO A 368 -8.26 16.33 -7.90
CA PRO A 368 -7.83 16.48 -6.51
C PRO A 368 -6.71 15.51 -6.11
N ALA A 369 -5.66 16.04 -5.48
CA ALA A 369 -4.70 15.28 -4.69
C ALA A 369 -5.05 15.39 -3.18
N ILE A 370 -4.15 15.02 -2.27
CA ILE A 370 -4.44 14.90 -0.84
C ILE A 370 -3.98 16.14 -0.08
N VAL A 371 -4.91 16.75 0.66
CA VAL A 371 -4.60 17.82 1.63
C VAL A 371 -4.07 17.20 2.93
N THR A 372 -2.83 17.53 3.28
CA THR A 372 -2.11 16.99 4.45
C THR A 372 -1.07 17.99 4.99
N THR A 373 -0.35 17.63 6.06
CA THR A 373 0.81 18.38 6.58
C THR A 373 1.93 18.42 5.56
N ASP A 374 2.75 19.46 5.59
CA ASP A 374 3.98 19.60 4.83
C ASP A 374 5.14 19.80 5.81
N VAL A 375 6.38 19.85 5.31
CA VAL A 375 7.49 20.38 6.12
C VAL A 375 7.19 21.83 6.44
N MET A 376 7.31 22.22 7.70
CA MET A 376 7.01 23.59 8.13
C MET A 376 7.79 24.65 7.35
N GLY A 377 7.12 25.76 7.05
CA GLY A 377 7.72 26.91 6.39
C GLY A 377 7.91 26.74 4.88
N SER A 378 8.29 27.82 4.22
CA SER A 378 8.23 27.94 2.76
C SER A 378 9.47 27.47 1.99
N ARG A 379 10.42 26.82 2.66
CA ARG A 379 11.76 26.56 2.08
C ARG A 379 11.90 25.15 1.50
N TYR A 380 11.46 24.15 2.26
CA TYR A 380 11.75 22.73 1.97
C TYR A 380 10.50 21.93 1.58
N GLY A 381 9.32 22.37 2.02
CA GLY A 381 8.06 21.72 1.69
C GLY A 381 7.62 21.92 0.24
N MET A 382 6.52 21.24 -0.13
CA MET A 382 5.82 21.44 -1.40
C MET A 382 5.17 22.82 -1.51
N SER A 383 4.84 23.43 -0.37
CA SER A 383 4.29 24.78 -0.26
C SER A 383 5.40 25.82 -0.11
N LYS A 384 5.42 26.82 -0.98
CA LYS A 384 6.50 27.80 -1.10
C LYS A 384 5.96 29.20 -1.40
N ILE A 385 6.71 30.22 -1.00
CA ILE A 385 6.39 31.61 -1.32
C ILE A 385 6.55 31.82 -2.83
N VAL A 386 5.60 32.54 -3.42
CA VAL A 386 5.72 33.05 -4.79
C VAL A 386 6.26 34.49 -4.75
N ASN A 387 7.56 34.66 -4.96
CA ASN A 387 8.17 36.00 -5.04
C ASN A 387 7.85 36.64 -6.40
N SER A 388 7.46 37.92 -6.39
CA SER A 388 7.13 38.69 -7.60
C SER A 388 8.34 39.23 -8.37
N ASP A 389 9.56 38.98 -7.88
CA ASP A 389 10.79 39.59 -8.37
C ASP A 389 11.60 38.64 -9.27
N SER A 390 12.61 39.17 -9.96
CA SER A 390 13.32 38.59 -11.12
C SER A 390 14.05 37.25 -10.93
N GLU A 391 13.92 36.61 -9.76
CA GLU A 391 14.49 35.27 -9.48
C GLU A 391 13.52 34.12 -9.74
N PHE A 392 12.25 34.41 -10.04
CA PHE A 392 11.21 33.40 -10.25
C PHE A 392 11.22 32.84 -11.68
N ASN A 393 11.32 31.51 -11.82
CA ASN A 393 11.18 30.82 -13.11
C ASN A 393 9.83 30.10 -13.19
N LEU A 394 9.36 29.79 -14.41
CA LEU A 394 8.06 29.15 -14.63
C LEU A 394 7.99 27.71 -14.08
N ASP A 395 9.15 27.07 -13.87
CA ASP A 395 9.21 25.73 -13.28
C ASP A 395 8.76 25.77 -11.81
N ASP A 396 9.03 26.87 -11.10
CA ASP A 396 8.56 27.07 -9.72
C ASP A 396 7.03 27.15 -9.65
N VAL A 397 6.36 27.93 -10.52
CA VAL A 397 4.87 27.97 -10.61
C VAL A 397 4.32 26.57 -10.78
N PHE A 398 4.88 25.83 -11.73
CA PHE A 398 4.40 24.51 -12.10
C PHE A 398 4.65 23.49 -10.97
N SER A 399 5.72 23.66 -10.20
CA SER A 399 6.03 22.84 -9.02
C SER A 399 5.12 23.11 -7.83
N ILE A 400 4.70 24.37 -7.62
CA ILE A 400 3.80 24.83 -6.54
C ILE A 400 2.34 24.44 -6.83
N ARG A 401 1.94 24.45 -8.11
CA ARG A 401 0.68 23.92 -8.65
C ARG A 401 -0.61 24.70 -8.39
N ASN A 402 -0.73 25.43 -7.28
CA ASN A 402 -1.96 26.14 -6.93
C ASN A 402 -1.76 27.24 -5.88
N SER A 403 -2.80 28.04 -5.69
CA SER A 403 -2.85 29.15 -4.73
C SER A 403 -2.67 28.74 -3.27
N PHE A 404 -3.11 27.54 -2.87
CA PHE A 404 -2.99 27.05 -1.50
C PHE A 404 -1.54 26.74 -1.13
N ASN A 405 -0.81 26.05 -2.00
CA ASN A 405 0.62 25.81 -1.80
C ASN A 405 1.45 27.08 -1.95
N ALA A 406 0.95 28.05 -2.73
CA ALA A 406 1.55 29.39 -2.82
C ALA A 406 1.28 30.28 -1.58
N GLY A 407 0.52 29.82 -0.60
CA GLY A 407 0.16 30.60 0.60
C GLY A 407 -0.79 31.77 0.34
N THR A 408 -1.51 31.73 -0.79
CA THR A 408 -2.39 32.84 -1.26
C THR A 408 -3.88 32.49 -1.28
N ALA A 409 -4.24 31.23 -1.02
CA ALA A 409 -5.64 30.83 -0.90
C ALA A 409 -6.24 31.32 0.43
N SER A 410 -7.48 31.83 0.37
CA SER A 410 -8.24 32.28 1.54
C SER A 410 -9.56 31.51 1.71
N ASP A 411 -10.09 31.51 2.93
CA ASP A 411 -11.45 31.10 3.23
C ASP A 411 -12.49 32.14 2.78
N ASP A 412 -13.76 31.86 3.05
CA ASP A 412 -14.89 32.71 2.66
C ASP A 412 -14.90 34.07 3.39
N ASP A 413 -14.19 34.17 4.52
CA ASP A 413 -14.01 35.38 5.33
C ASP A 413 -12.72 36.15 4.95
N GLY A 414 -11.94 35.66 3.98
CA GLY A 414 -10.71 36.27 3.50
C GLY A 414 -9.45 35.90 4.30
N ASN A 415 -9.53 35.03 5.31
CA ASN A 415 -8.37 34.58 6.06
C ASN A 415 -7.55 33.59 5.23
N LEU A 416 -6.22 33.76 5.22
CA LEU A 416 -5.33 32.84 4.52
C LEU A 416 -5.40 31.43 5.13
N LEU A 417 -5.54 30.42 4.27
CA LEU A 417 -5.69 29.01 4.66
C LEU A 417 -4.36 28.32 4.97
N ASN A 418 -3.25 28.83 4.43
CA ASN A 418 -1.91 28.24 4.60
C ASN A 418 -0.80 29.30 4.72
N PRO A 419 -0.92 30.29 5.63
CA PRO A 419 0.02 31.41 5.71
C PRO A 419 1.44 31.01 6.14
N ASN A 420 1.59 29.87 6.81
CA ASN A 420 2.87 29.35 7.29
C ASN A 420 3.47 28.26 6.37
N PHE A 421 2.78 27.88 5.29
CA PHE A 421 3.21 26.82 4.37
C PHE A 421 3.34 25.42 5.01
N ASP A 422 2.74 25.22 6.20
CA ASP A 422 2.79 23.97 6.98
C ASP A 422 1.92 22.83 6.39
N TYR A 423 1.24 23.08 5.28
CA TYR A 423 0.32 22.14 4.65
C TYR A 423 0.49 22.13 3.14
N THR A 424 0.08 21.06 2.49
CA THR A 424 0.05 20.98 1.03
C THR A 424 -1.18 20.23 0.55
N ASN A 425 -1.60 20.46 -0.69
CA ASN A 425 -2.56 19.61 -1.41
C ASN A 425 -1.89 18.69 -2.45
N THR A 426 -0.56 18.65 -2.49
CA THR A 426 0.21 18.00 -3.57
C THR A 426 0.39 16.50 -3.37
N MET A 427 0.33 16.04 -2.11
CA MET A 427 0.60 14.66 -1.76
C MET A 427 -0.32 13.70 -2.52
N ASN A 428 0.26 12.69 -3.16
CA ASN A 428 -0.47 11.72 -3.98
C ASN A 428 0.19 10.33 -3.91
N GLY A 429 -0.09 9.46 -4.88
CA GLY A 429 0.51 8.16 -4.99
C GLY A 429 -0.29 7.06 -4.28
N THR A 430 0.07 5.81 -4.55
CA THR A 430 -0.18 4.72 -3.60
C THR A 430 0.49 5.00 -2.25
N SER A 431 1.49 5.88 -2.22
CA SER A 431 2.05 6.51 -1.03
C SER A 431 1.06 7.33 -0.18
N SER A 432 -0.04 7.80 -0.75
CA SER A 432 -1.17 8.41 -0.03
C SER A 432 -2.25 7.39 0.34
N ALA A 433 -2.51 6.43 -0.53
CA ALA A 433 -3.48 5.37 -0.25
C ALA A 433 -3.06 4.49 0.95
N THR A 434 -1.75 4.28 1.09
CA THR A 434 -1.13 3.52 2.20
C THR A 434 -1.45 4.15 3.57
N PRO A 435 -1.17 5.44 3.84
CA PRO A 435 -1.49 6.07 5.12
C PRO A 435 -2.99 6.25 5.35
N VAL A 436 -3.79 6.43 4.29
CA VAL A 436 -5.25 6.38 4.44
C VAL A 436 -5.69 5.02 4.99
N THR A 437 -5.12 3.94 4.45
CA THR A 437 -5.36 2.58 4.94
C THR A 437 -4.83 2.40 6.35
N SER A 438 -3.59 2.81 6.64
CA SER A 438 -2.97 2.71 7.98
C SER A 438 -3.80 3.41 9.06
N GLY A 439 -4.26 4.64 8.81
CA GLY A 439 -5.15 5.34 9.74
C GLY A 439 -6.50 4.63 9.89
N SER A 440 -7.05 4.08 8.81
CA SER A 440 -8.28 3.28 8.88
C SER A 440 -8.12 2.04 9.75
N LEU A 441 -6.96 1.37 9.69
CA LEU A 441 -6.65 0.23 10.55
C LEU A 441 -6.55 0.65 12.01
N ALA A 442 -6.04 1.84 12.31
CA ALA A 442 -6.02 2.37 13.67
C ALA A 442 -7.42 2.56 14.24
N LEU A 443 -8.38 3.05 13.44
CA LEU A 443 -9.78 3.15 13.85
C LEU A 443 -10.43 1.77 14.09
N ILE A 444 -10.12 0.79 13.24
CA ILE A 444 -10.58 -0.60 13.39
C ILE A 444 -10.01 -1.23 14.68
N LEU A 445 -8.73 -1.00 14.99
CA LEU A 445 -8.07 -1.52 16.18
C LEU A 445 -8.51 -0.83 17.47
N GLU A 446 -8.84 0.47 17.45
CA GLU A 446 -9.48 1.12 18.61
C GLU A 446 -10.85 0.50 18.88
N ALA A 447 -11.64 0.25 17.83
CA ALA A 447 -12.96 -0.37 17.96
C ALA A 447 -12.88 -1.79 18.54
N ASN A 448 -11.81 -2.53 18.22
CA ASN A 448 -11.54 -3.85 18.80
C ASN A 448 -10.04 -4.18 18.85
N PRO A 449 -9.36 -3.98 20.00
CA PRO A 449 -7.92 -4.18 20.12
C PRO A 449 -7.50 -5.67 20.17
N ASN A 450 -8.47 -6.60 20.22
CA ASN A 450 -8.22 -8.04 20.26
C ASN A 450 -8.09 -8.66 18.86
N LEU A 451 -8.38 -7.91 17.80
CA LEU A 451 -8.26 -8.40 16.43
C LEU A 451 -6.80 -8.76 16.08
N THR A 452 -6.65 -9.95 15.52
CA THR A 452 -5.40 -10.39 14.89
C THR A 452 -5.20 -9.73 13.53
N TRP A 453 -3.99 -9.78 13.00
CA TRP A 453 -3.70 -9.27 11.65
C TRP A 453 -4.57 -9.91 10.57
N ARG A 454 -4.94 -11.19 10.74
CA ARG A 454 -5.84 -11.93 9.84
C ARG A 454 -7.29 -11.49 9.95
N ASP A 455 -7.76 -11.22 11.17
CA ASP A 455 -9.13 -10.74 11.40
C ASP A 455 -9.33 -9.37 10.75
N VAL A 456 -8.34 -8.48 10.87
CA VAL A 456 -8.35 -7.16 10.21
C VAL A 456 -8.40 -7.32 8.69
N LYS A 457 -7.56 -8.18 8.11
CA LYS A 457 -7.59 -8.47 6.66
C LYS A 457 -8.95 -9.00 6.21
N TYR A 458 -9.55 -9.93 6.97
CA TYR A 458 -10.90 -10.44 6.70
C TYR A 458 -11.96 -9.33 6.74
N ILE A 459 -11.94 -8.49 7.77
CA ILE A 459 -12.89 -7.37 7.91
C ILE A 459 -12.79 -6.46 6.68
N MET A 460 -11.59 -6.06 6.28
CA MET A 460 -11.37 -5.22 5.10
C MET A 460 -11.95 -5.87 3.83
N ALA A 461 -11.64 -7.14 3.58
CA ALA A 461 -12.13 -7.84 2.40
C ALA A 461 -13.65 -8.00 2.40
N LYS A 462 -14.26 -8.13 3.58
CA LYS A 462 -15.71 -8.33 3.72
C LYS A 462 -16.52 -7.04 3.57
N THR A 463 -15.94 -5.90 3.95
CA THR A 463 -16.64 -4.60 3.99
C THR A 463 -16.23 -3.65 2.88
N ALA A 464 -15.21 -4.00 2.09
CA ALA A 464 -14.76 -3.20 0.96
C ALA A 464 -15.90 -2.83 0.00
N THR A 465 -15.85 -1.61 -0.52
CA THR A 465 -16.80 -1.11 -1.49
C THR A 465 -16.30 -1.40 -2.90
N LYS A 466 -17.12 -2.10 -3.69
CA LYS A 466 -16.86 -2.38 -5.11
C LYS A 466 -17.03 -1.11 -5.96
N VAL A 467 -15.94 -0.36 -6.12
CA VAL A 467 -15.87 0.86 -6.93
C VAL A 467 -15.69 0.56 -8.42
N ASP A 468 -15.96 1.54 -9.29
CA ASP A 468 -15.81 1.42 -10.76
C ASP A 468 -16.40 0.10 -11.31
N LYS A 469 -17.62 -0.22 -10.87
CA LYS A 469 -18.31 -1.49 -11.07
C LYS A 469 -18.49 -1.90 -12.54
N ASP A 470 -18.42 -0.94 -13.46
CA ASP A 470 -18.60 -1.14 -14.90
C ASP A 470 -17.27 -1.39 -15.65
N PHE A 471 -16.14 -1.44 -14.94
CA PHE A 471 -14.85 -1.80 -15.54
C PHE A 471 -14.87 -3.26 -16.01
N VAL A 472 -14.76 -3.44 -17.33
CA VAL A 472 -14.82 -4.75 -18.01
C VAL A 472 -13.43 -5.38 -18.26
N GLY A 473 -12.36 -4.75 -17.79
CA GLY A 473 -10.99 -5.18 -18.06
C GLY A 473 -10.44 -4.64 -19.38
N VAL A 474 -9.26 -5.15 -19.77
CA VAL A 474 -8.54 -4.74 -20.98
C VAL A 474 -8.34 -5.95 -21.88
N LYS A 475 -8.65 -5.77 -23.17
CA LYS A 475 -8.37 -6.74 -24.23
C LYS A 475 -7.30 -6.21 -25.16
N VAL A 476 -6.40 -7.10 -25.58
CA VAL A 476 -5.31 -6.80 -26.51
C VAL A 476 -5.27 -7.82 -27.64
N LYS A 477 -4.71 -7.41 -28.78
CA LYS A 477 -4.40 -8.34 -29.86
C LYS A 477 -3.00 -8.92 -29.67
N LEU A 478 -2.90 -10.24 -29.75
CA LEU A 478 -1.62 -10.96 -29.80
C LEU A 478 -1.01 -10.83 -31.21
N ALA A 479 0.25 -11.28 -31.38
CA ALA A 479 0.94 -11.24 -32.67
C ALA A 479 0.17 -11.95 -33.80
N ASN A 480 -0.54 -13.04 -33.48
CA ASN A 480 -1.37 -13.79 -34.42
C ASN A 480 -2.77 -13.16 -34.67
N GLN A 481 -2.99 -11.91 -34.24
CA GLN A 481 -4.23 -11.13 -34.37
C GLN A 481 -5.42 -11.57 -33.50
N ASP A 482 -5.23 -12.61 -32.70
CA ASP A 482 -6.23 -13.04 -31.74
C ASP A 482 -6.43 -12.04 -30.60
N GLU A 483 -7.67 -11.91 -30.12
CA GLU A 483 -7.97 -11.17 -28.89
C GLU A 483 -7.68 -12.00 -27.63
N TYR A 484 -7.10 -11.33 -26.63
CA TYR A 484 -6.77 -11.87 -25.32
C TYR A 484 -7.16 -10.87 -24.21
N GLN A 485 -7.76 -11.37 -23.13
CA GLN A 485 -8.07 -10.60 -21.93
C GLN A 485 -6.79 -10.48 -21.09
N VAL A 486 -6.15 -9.32 -21.09
CA VAL A 486 -4.88 -9.09 -20.39
C VAL A 486 -5.08 -8.56 -18.98
N GLU A 487 -6.23 -7.95 -18.70
CA GLU A 487 -6.65 -7.53 -17.36
C GLU A 487 -8.13 -7.85 -17.20
N ASP A 488 -8.53 -8.46 -16.11
CA ASP A 488 -9.94 -8.73 -15.83
C ASP A 488 -10.64 -7.49 -15.27
N GLY A 489 -11.96 -7.41 -15.50
CA GLY A 489 -12.82 -6.54 -14.71
C GLY A 489 -12.97 -7.07 -13.28
N TRP A 490 -14.10 -6.78 -12.65
CA TRP A 490 -14.45 -7.41 -11.39
C TRP A 490 -14.84 -8.88 -11.57
N THR A 491 -14.17 -9.77 -10.84
CA THR A 491 -14.55 -11.18 -10.72
C THR A 491 -15.17 -11.45 -9.35
N THR A 492 -15.93 -12.53 -9.22
CA THR A 492 -16.41 -13.05 -7.94
C THR A 492 -16.05 -14.51 -7.86
N ASN A 493 -15.31 -14.87 -6.81
CA ASN A 493 -14.80 -16.21 -6.63
C ASN A 493 -15.87 -17.15 -6.05
N ALA A 494 -15.57 -18.45 -5.95
CA ALA A 494 -16.53 -19.44 -5.49
C ALA A 494 -16.90 -19.30 -4.00
N ALA A 495 -16.15 -18.53 -3.23
CA ALA A 495 -16.44 -18.20 -1.84
C ALA A 495 -17.26 -16.89 -1.68
N GLY A 496 -17.61 -16.23 -2.79
CA GLY A 496 -18.43 -15.02 -2.82
C GLY A 496 -17.65 -13.73 -2.57
N PHE A 497 -16.31 -13.75 -2.61
CA PHE A 497 -15.51 -12.54 -2.55
C PHE A 497 -15.34 -11.96 -3.96
N HIS A 498 -15.53 -10.65 -4.08
CA HIS A 498 -15.26 -9.92 -5.31
C HIS A 498 -13.81 -9.45 -5.33
N PHE A 499 -13.17 -9.49 -6.50
CA PHE A 499 -11.78 -9.11 -6.64
C PHE A 499 -11.51 -8.47 -7.99
N SER A 500 -10.56 -7.54 -8.04
CA SER A 500 -10.01 -6.97 -9.27
C SER A 500 -8.53 -6.66 -9.09
N ASN A 501 -7.71 -6.91 -10.12
CA ASN A 501 -6.31 -6.50 -10.12
C ASN A 501 -6.13 -4.97 -10.01
N TRP A 502 -7.16 -4.17 -10.32
CA TRP A 502 -7.10 -2.71 -10.19
C TRP A 502 -7.46 -2.21 -8.79
N TYR A 503 -8.21 -3.01 -8.02
CA TYR A 503 -8.90 -2.54 -6.83
C TYR A 503 -8.73 -3.44 -5.59
N GLY A 504 -8.07 -4.60 -5.72
CA GLY A 504 -8.10 -5.64 -4.70
C GLY A 504 -9.53 -6.09 -4.42
N PHE A 505 -9.90 -6.20 -3.15
CA PHE A 505 -11.29 -6.38 -2.72
C PHE A 505 -12.16 -5.12 -2.89
N GLY A 506 -11.58 -3.95 -3.15
CA GLY A 506 -12.31 -2.68 -3.33
C GLY A 506 -11.77 -1.55 -2.49
N ARG A 507 -12.52 -0.45 -2.44
CA ARG A 507 -12.19 0.68 -1.59
C ARG A 507 -12.44 0.32 -0.12
N ILE A 508 -11.52 0.66 0.77
CA ILE A 508 -11.76 0.56 2.22
C ILE A 508 -13.01 1.37 2.62
N ASN A 509 -13.88 0.75 3.43
CA ASN A 509 -15.08 1.38 3.98
C ASN A 509 -15.01 1.33 5.50
N VAL A 510 -14.63 2.46 6.11
CA VAL A 510 -14.27 2.52 7.52
C VAL A 510 -15.48 2.34 8.43
N ALA A 511 -16.63 2.97 8.13
CA ALA A 511 -17.83 2.79 8.93
C ALA A 511 -18.29 1.33 9.00
N GLU A 512 -18.35 0.63 7.86
CA GLU A 512 -18.75 -0.79 7.86
C GLU A 512 -17.66 -1.69 8.49
N ALA A 513 -16.38 -1.37 8.30
CA ALA A 513 -15.27 -2.11 8.94
C ALA A 513 -15.30 -1.98 10.47
N VAL A 514 -15.44 -0.76 11.00
CA VAL A 514 -15.53 -0.47 12.44
C VAL A 514 -16.78 -1.11 13.05
N LYS A 515 -17.92 -1.03 12.35
CA LYS A 515 -19.15 -1.70 12.76
C LYS A 515 -18.98 -3.21 12.86
N LEU A 516 -18.32 -3.85 11.89
CA LEU A 516 -18.03 -5.29 11.95
C LEU A 516 -17.01 -5.61 13.07
N ALA A 517 -16.01 -4.76 13.28
CA ALA A 517 -14.99 -4.93 14.32
C ALA A 517 -15.59 -4.97 15.74
N LYS A 518 -16.54 -4.06 16.04
CA LYS A 518 -17.22 -3.96 17.36
C LYS A 518 -17.91 -5.26 17.78
N TYR A 519 -18.41 -6.03 16.82
CA TYR A 519 -19.16 -7.27 17.05
C TYR A 519 -18.49 -8.49 16.42
N TYR A 520 -17.18 -8.44 16.22
CA TYR A 520 -16.44 -9.48 15.50
C TYR A 520 -16.43 -10.79 16.30
N ASN A 521 -16.90 -11.87 15.67
CA ASN A 521 -16.99 -13.21 16.28
C ASN A 521 -16.57 -14.33 15.31
N VAL A 522 -15.94 -13.99 14.18
CA VAL A 522 -15.48 -14.99 13.20
C VAL A 522 -14.21 -15.64 13.72
N ASN A 523 -14.18 -16.97 13.73
CA ASN A 523 -12.98 -17.74 14.03
C ASN A 523 -12.33 -18.20 12.73
N LEU A 524 -11.18 -17.62 12.39
CA LEU A 524 -10.40 -18.01 11.21
C LEU A 524 -9.56 -19.28 11.43
N GLY A 525 -9.53 -19.86 12.63
CA GLY A 525 -8.68 -20.99 12.99
C GLY A 525 -7.20 -20.63 13.05
N ASN A 526 -6.33 -21.63 13.21
CA ASN A 526 -4.88 -21.41 13.23
C ASN A 526 -4.36 -21.11 11.82
N TYR A 527 -3.47 -20.12 11.73
CA TYR A 527 -2.76 -19.82 10.49
C TYR A 527 -1.76 -20.93 10.19
N VAL A 528 -1.79 -21.41 8.95
CA VAL A 528 -0.88 -22.44 8.44
C VAL A 528 -0.41 -22.03 7.05
N GLU A 529 0.90 -22.12 6.83
CA GLU A 529 1.50 -22.13 5.51
C GLU A 529 1.87 -23.57 5.15
N LEU A 530 1.33 -24.09 4.05
CA LEU A 530 1.74 -25.40 3.57
C LEU A 530 3.11 -25.33 2.88
N PRO A 531 3.85 -26.46 2.84
CA PRO A 531 4.97 -26.59 1.94
C PRO A 531 4.57 -26.36 0.49
N TRP A 532 5.53 -25.96 -0.33
CA TRP A 532 5.33 -25.80 -1.77
C TRP A 532 4.84 -27.09 -2.44
N HIS A 533 3.88 -26.94 -3.36
CA HIS A 533 3.23 -28.02 -4.07
C HIS A 533 3.22 -27.79 -5.60
N PRO A 534 3.71 -28.75 -6.41
CA PRO A 534 4.47 -29.92 -5.98
C PRO A 534 5.81 -29.49 -5.38
N ALA A 535 6.39 -30.32 -4.50
CA ALA A 535 7.69 -30.04 -3.90
C ALA A 535 8.81 -29.85 -4.96
N ARG A 536 8.68 -30.55 -6.10
CA ARG A 536 9.55 -30.42 -7.28
C ARG A 536 8.74 -29.85 -8.45
N GLY A 537 8.71 -28.52 -8.58
CA GLY A 537 7.92 -27.81 -9.61
C GLY A 537 8.66 -27.44 -10.89
N PHE A 538 9.99 -27.57 -10.95
CA PHE A 538 10.83 -26.95 -11.99
C PHE A 538 11.58 -27.95 -12.90
N ALA A 539 11.00 -29.13 -13.11
CA ALA A 539 11.56 -30.15 -14.01
C ALA A 539 10.88 -30.16 -15.40
N THR A 540 10.20 -29.07 -15.76
CA THR A 540 9.43 -28.94 -17.00
C THR A 540 10.19 -28.05 -17.98
N SER A 541 10.04 -28.28 -19.28
CA SER A 541 10.53 -27.36 -20.32
C SER A 541 9.56 -27.37 -21.48
N ILE A 542 8.61 -26.43 -21.46
CA ILE A 542 7.55 -26.31 -22.45
C ILE A 542 7.78 -25.03 -23.25
N SER A 543 8.01 -25.16 -24.55
CA SER A 543 8.05 -24.03 -25.46
C SER A 543 6.64 -23.48 -25.68
N VAL A 544 6.47 -22.16 -25.54
CA VAL A 544 5.23 -21.43 -25.77
C VAL A 544 5.37 -20.61 -27.05
N PRO A 545 4.76 -21.04 -28.17
CA PRO A 545 4.91 -20.38 -29.46
C PRO A 545 4.48 -18.92 -29.45
N VAL A 546 5.13 -18.11 -30.29
CA VAL A 546 4.79 -16.70 -30.51
C VAL A 546 3.31 -16.55 -30.85
N GLY A 547 2.60 -15.66 -30.15
CA GLY A 547 1.18 -15.40 -30.36
C GLY A 547 0.24 -16.49 -29.82
N ALA A 548 0.73 -17.50 -29.10
CA ALA A 548 -0.13 -18.53 -28.54
C ALA A 548 -1.06 -17.94 -27.46
N LYS A 549 -2.38 -18.14 -27.60
CA LYS A 549 -3.41 -17.82 -26.59
C LYS A 549 -3.21 -18.49 -25.24
N GLY A 550 -2.35 -19.49 -25.20
CA GLY A 550 -1.71 -19.99 -24.00
C GLY A 550 -1.63 -21.51 -23.96
N ILE A 551 -0.57 -22.02 -23.34
CA ILE A 551 -0.42 -23.44 -23.03
C ILE A 551 -0.88 -23.67 -21.59
N VAL A 552 -1.80 -24.61 -21.41
CA VAL A 552 -2.29 -25.00 -20.09
C VAL A 552 -1.40 -26.12 -19.54
N TYR A 553 -0.86 -25.90 -18.36
CA TYR A 553 -0.16 -26.88 -17.56
C TYR A 553 -1.01 -27.24 -16.33
N ASN A 554 -1.37 -28.52 -16.20
CA ASN A 554 -2.08 -29.03 -15.04
C ASN A 554 -1.08 -29.29 -13.92
N ILE A 555 -1.26 -28.59 -12.81
CA ILE A 555 -0.44 -28.78 -11.61
C ILE A 555 -0.91 -30.08 -10.94
N PRO A 556 0.01 -30.93 -10.40
CA PRO A 556 -0.39 -32.11 -9.65
C PRO A 556 -1.50 -31.80 -8.64
N THR A 557 -2.46 -32.71 -8.49
CA THR A 557 -3.63 -32.48 -7.64
C THR A 557 -3.23 -32.23 -6.18
N VAL A 558 -3.80 -31.19 -5.57
CA VAL A 558 -3.70 -30.96 -4.13
C VAL A 558 -4.63 -31.94 -3.42
N SER A 559 -4.07 -32.86 -2.65
CA SER A 559 -4.83 -33.91 -1.97
C SER A 559 -5.69 -33.36 -0.82
N LYS A 560 -6.80 -34.04 -0.50
CA LYS A 560 -7.70 -33.65 0.60
C LYS A 560 -7.01 -33.44 1.96
N PRO A 561 -6.01 -34.25 2.37
CA PRO A 561 -5.29 -34.02 3.63
C PRO A 561 -4.52 -32.68 3.69
N ASN A 562 -4.25 -32.09 2.53
CA ASN A 562 -3.63 -30.78 2.36
C ASN A 562 -4.66 -29.69 2.01
N ASN A 563 -5.96 -29.96 2.18
CA ASN A 563 -6.99 -28.96 1.94
C ASN A 563 -6.90 -27.82 2.96
N MET A 564 -7.01 -26.60 2.47
CA MET A 564 -7.09 -25.39 3.26
C MET A 564 -8.19 -24.48 2.76
N LYS A 565 -8.77 -23.74 3.69
CA LYS A 565 -9.50 -22.53 3.36
C LYS A 565 -8.48 -21.43 3.11
N ILE A 566 -8.45 -20.97 1.88
CA ILE A 566 -7.39 -20.11 1.35
C ILE A 566 -7.53 -18.71 1.93
N GLU A 567 -6.41 -18.16 2.40
CA GLU A 567 -6.25 -16.73 2.68
C GLU A 567 -5.27 -16.07 1.70
N SER A 568 -4.30 -16.82 1.18
CA SER A 568 -3.44 -16.37 0.08
C SER A 568 -2.86 -17.57 -0.66
N VAL A 569 -2.70 -17.40 -1.98
CA VAL A 569 -1.99 -18.32 -2.86
C VAL A 569 -0.75 -17.61 -3.39
N ARG A 570 0.42 -18.21 -3.20
CA ARG A 570 1.66 -17.80 -3.84
C ARG A 570 2.06 -18.82 -4.88
N ALA A 571 2.50 -18.36 -6.03
CA ALA A 571 3.14 -19.15 -7.07
C ALA A 571 4.62 -18.76 -7.13
N GLU A 572 5.51 -19.74 -7.23
CA GLU A 572 6.86 -19.50 -7.75
C GLU A 572 6.91 -20.01 -9.19
N VAL A 573 7.23 -19.11 -10.12
CA VAL A 573 7.24 -19.38 -11.55
C VAL A 573 8.65 -19.21 -12.10
N SER A 574 9.07 -20.14 -12.97
CA SER A 574 10.29 -19.98 -13.77
C SER A 574 9.97 -19.96 -15.27
N ILE A 575 10.44 -18.93 -15.96
CA ILE A 575 10.25 -18.71 -17.39
C ILE A 575 11.54 -18.17 -17.99
N ASP A 576 11.97 -18.80 -19.08
CA ASP A 576 13.07 -18.26 -19.90
C ASP A 576 12.48 -17.46 -21.06
N SER A 577 12.91 -16.21 -21.19
CA SER A 577 12.60 -15.36 -22.34
C SER A 577 13.56 -14.19 -22.41
N ASP A 578 13.85 -13.73 -23.63
CA ASP A 578 14.57 -12.47 -23.85
C ASP A 578 13.70 -11.23 -23.58
N TYR A 579 12.39 -11.41 -23.33
CA TYR A 579 11.44 -10.33 -23.10
C TYR A 579 10.23 -10.82 -22.29
N ILE A 580 10.29 -10.73 -20.96
CA ILE A 580 9.20 -11.18 -20.07
C ILE A 580 7.94 -10.31 -20.20
N GLY A 581 8.05 -9.08 -20.69
CA GLY A 581 6.90 -8.25 -21.02
C GLY A 581 5.94 -8.90 -22.05
N ASP A 582 6.34 -9.92 -22.81
CA ASP A 582 5.44 -10.65 -23.72
C ASP A 582 4.66 -11.78 -23.01
N VAL A 583 5.01 -12.08 -21.76
CA VAL A 583 4.47 -13.21 -21.00
C VAL A 583 3.21 -12.81 -20.26
N GLY A 584 2.17 -13.64 -20.36
CA GLY A 584 1.01 -13.61 -19.46
C GLY A 584 0.92 -14.91 -18.66
N ILE A 585 0.45 -14.83 -17.41
CA ILE A 585 0.26 -15.99 -16.53
C ILE A 585 -1.13 -15.92 -15.91
N GLU A 586 -1.96 -16.92 -16.18
CA GLU A 586 -3.26 -17.11 -15.53
C GLU A 586 -3.23 -18.34 -14.63
N LEU A 587 -3.73 -18.23 -13.40
CA LEU A 587 -3.93 -19.35 -12.49
C LEU A 587 -5.43 -19.65 -12.36
N THR A 588 -5.79 -20.93 -12.41
CA THR A 588 -7.18 -21.40 -12.24
C THR A 588 -7.28 -22.33 -11.02
N SER A 589 -8.24 -22.04 -10.13
CA SER A 589 -8.51 -22.85 -8.93
C SER A 589 -9.37 -24.08 -9.25
N PRO A 590 -9.44 -25.08 -8.34
CA PRO A 590 -10.34 -26.23 -8.47
C PRO A 590 -11.82 -25.86 -8.60
N SER A 591 -12.20 -24.70 -8.06
CA SER A 591 -13.55 -24.16 -8.14
C SER A 591 -13.85 -23.47 -9.49
N GLY A 592 -12.84 -23.32 -10.35
CA GLY A 592 -12.95 -22.67 -11.66
C GLY A 592 -12.69 -21.16 -11.65
N THR A 593 -12.35 -20.57 -10.50
CA THR A 593 -11.95 -19.16 -10.41
C THR A 593 -10.64 -18.96 -11.15
N LYS A 594 -10.57 -17.89 -11.95
CA LYS A 594 -9.37 -17.51 -12.70
C LYS A 594 -8.78 -16.23 -12.13
N SER A 595 -7.47 -16.11 -12.17
CA SER A 595 -6.73 -14.90 -11.81
C SER A 595 -5.57 -14.71 -12.79
N ILE A 596 -5.53 -13.55 -13.44
CA ILE A 596 -4.33 -13.09 -14.15
C ILE A 596 -3.34 -12.63 -13.08
N ILE A 597 -2.29 -13.43 -12.87
CA ILE A 597 -1.30 -13.19 -11.81
C ILE A 597 -0.04 -12.47 -12.32
N TRP A 598 0.10 -12.39 -13.64
CA TRP A 598 1.15 -11.65 -14.33
C TRP A 598 0.62 -11.26 -15.70
N HIS A 599 0.49 -9.97 -15.97
CA HIS A 599 -0.11 -9.49 -17.22
C HIS A 599 0.95 -9.25 -18.30
N VAL A 600 0.54 -9.39 -19.57
CA VAL A 600 1.36 -9.01 -20.73
C VAL A 600 1.56 -7.49 -20.74
N GLY A 601 2.75 -7.02 -21.10
CA GLY A 601 3.09 -5.63 -21.36
C GLY A 601 3.87 -4.92 -20.24
N ASN A 602 4.15 -5.62 -19.13
CA ASN A 602 4.89 -5.07 -17.99
C ASN A 602 6.35 -4.72 -18.34
N ALA A 603 7.01 -4.03 -17.40
CA ALA A 603 8.32 -3.40 -17.54
C ALA A 603 9.50 -4.37 -17.61
N PHE A 604 9.30 -5.68 -17.41
CA PHE A 604 10.38 -6.67 -17.54
C PHE A 604 10.68 -6.92 -19.03
N ALA A 605 11.20 -5.89 -19.67
CA ALA A 605 11.38 -5.74 -21.11
C ALA A 605 12.83 -6.05 -21.59
N GLY A 606 13.71 -6.48 -20.68
CA GLY A 606 15.09 -6.89 -20.99
C GLY A 606 15.29 -8.42 -20.97
N ASN A 607 16.55 -8.85 -21.10
CA ASN A 607 16.99 -10.24 -20.92
C ASN A 607 16.90 -10.63 -19.44
N GLY A 608 15.69 -10.84 -18.94
CA GLY A 608 15.43 -11.14 -17.53
C GLY A 608 14.57 -12.37 -17.44
N ASN A 609 15.15 -13.56 -17.32
CA ASN A 609 14.37 -14.76 -17.00
C ASN A 609 13.63 -14.54 -15.67
N LEU A 610 12.43 -15.11 -15.53
CA LEU A 610 11.85 -15.31 -14.22
C LEU A 610 12.49 -16.56 -13.61
N VAL A 611 13.13 -16.43 -12.46
CA VAL A 611 13.79 -17.53 -11.76
C VAL A 611 13.13 -17.70 -10.40
N LYS A 612 12.21 -18.66 -10.33
CA LYS A 612 11.39 -18.91 -9.13
C LYS A 612 10.75 -17.62 -8.59
N MET A 613 10.29 -16.76 -9.50
CA MET A 613 9.71 -15.47 -9.16
C MET A 613 8.47 -15.69 -8.29
N PRO A 614 8.42 -15.15 -7.05
CA PRO A 614 7.25 -15.25 -6.21
C PRO A 614 6.16 -14.28 -6.67
N ILE A 615 4.97 -14.79 -6.89
CA ILE A 615 3.80 -14.06 -7.35
C ILE A 615 2.63 -14.44 -6.44
N GLN A 616 1.94 -13.48 -5.85
CA GLN A 616 0.77 -13.69 -5.00
C GLN A 616 -0.54 -13.37 -5.74
N SER A 617 -1.58 -14.14 -5.42
CA SER A 617 -2.96 -13.77 -5.76
C SER A 617 -3.89 -13.88 -4.56
N ASN A 618 -4.64 -12.80 -4.33
CA ASN A 618 -5.71 -12.74 -3.32
C ASN A 618 -7.09 -13.10 -3.89
N ALA A 619 -7.21 -13.32 -5.21
CA ALA A 619 -8.49 -13.61 -5.87
C ALA A 619 -9.17 -14.89 -5.37
N PHE A 620 -8.40 -15.82 -4.78
CA PHE A 620 -8.88 -17.12 -4.31
C PHE A 620 -9.31 -17.12 -2.83
N TYR A 621 -9.35 -15.96 -2.17
CA TYR A 621 -9.67 -15.85 -0.75
C TYR A 621 -11.00 -16.52 -0.38
N GLY A 622 -10.95 -17.39 0.63
CA GLY A 622 -12.09 -18.14 1.14
C GLY A 622 -12.39 -19.46 0.42
N GLU A 623 -11.80 -19.73 -0.74
CA GLU A 623 -11.98 -21.01 -1.46
C GLU A 623 -11.23 -22.17 -0.78
N ASN A 624 -11.54 -23.39 -1.20
CA ASN A 624 -10.80 -24.60 -0.80
C ASN A 624 -9.61 -24.85 -1.75
N SER A 625 -8.46 -25.23 -1.19
CA SER A 625 -7.25 -25.50 -1.98
C SER A 625 -7.21 -26.88 -2.63
N SER A 626 -7.94 -27.88 -2.11
CA SER A 626 -7.87 -29.25 -2.64
C SER A 626 -8.49 -29.37 -4.02
N GLY A 627 -7.84 -30.15 -4.89
CA GLY A 627 -8.30 -30.42 -6.25
C GLY A 627 -7.28 -30.03 -7.30
N ASN A 628 -7.76 -29.90 -8.53
CA ASN A 628 -6.92 -29.65 -9.70
C ASN A 628 -6.74 -28.15 -9.90
N TRP A 629 -5.49 -27.70 -9.83
CA TRP A 629 -5.08 -26.37 -10.24
C TRP A 629 -4.47 -26.43 -11.64
N SER A 630 -4.63 -25.37 -12.42
CA SER A 630 -3.93 -25.24 -13.69
C SER A 630 -3.35 -23.83 -13.85
N VAL A 631 -2.21 -23.75 -14.51
CA VAL A 631 -1.62 -22.49 -14.95
C VAL A 631 -1.66 -22.45 -16.46
N LYS A 632 -1.98 -21.28 -17.02
CA LYS A 632 -1.95 -21.02 -18.45
C LYS A 632 -0.92 -19.95 -18.73
N ILE A 633 0.03 -20.28 -19.61
CA ILE A 633 1.15 -19.41 -19.98
C ILE A 633 0.90 -18.86 -21.38
N ILE A 634 0.85 -17.55 -21.51
CA ILE A 634 0.59 -16.83 -22.75
C ILE A 634 1.92 -16.26 -23.27
N ASN A 635 2.15 -16.34 -24.58
CA ASN A 635 3.20 -15.60 -25.25
C ASN A 635 2.53 -14.66 -26.25
N ALA A 636 2.48 -13.36 -25.92
CA ALA A 636 1.83 -12.37 -26.76
C ALA A 636 2.55 -12.15 -28.09
N GLY A 637 3.86 -12.42 -28.13
CA GLY A 637 4.67 -12.34 -29.34
C GLY A 637 4.85 -10.93 -29.90
N LEU A 638 4.57 -9.89 -29.11
CA LEU A 638 4.63 -8.50 -29.57
C LEU A 638 6.07 -8.07 -29.91
N ASN A 639 7.06 -8.76 -29.35
CA ASN A 639 8.48 -8.56 -29.60
C ASN A 639 9.11 -9.75 -30.35
N SER A 640 8.30 -10.69 -30.87
CA SER A 640 8.73 -11.88 -31.61
C SER A 640 9.74 -12.75 -30.84
N LYS A 641 9.64 -12.77 -29.51
CA LYS A 641 10.52 -13.57 -28.64
C LYS A 641 9.89 -14.91 -28.28
N ASN A 642 10.73 -15.93 -28.16
CA ASN A 642 10.31 -17.23 -27.67
C ASN A 642 10.16 -17.18 -26.15
N VAL A 643 9.23 -17.98 -25.63
CA VAL A 643 8.98 -18.15 -24.20
C VAL A 643 9.10 -19.63 -23.89
N THR A 644 9.87 -19.98 -22.87
CA THR A 644 9.95 -21.36 -22.36
C THR A 644 9.51 -21.40 -20.91
N PHE A 645 8.41 -22.08 -20.64
CA PHE A 645 7.95 -22.34 -19.28
C PHE A 645 8.78 -23.46 -18.65
N LYS A 646 9.42 -23.15 -17.52
CA LYS A 646 10.30 -24.09 -16.77
C LYS A 646 9.61 -24.76 -15.59
N GLY A 647 8.48 -24.21 -15.16
CA GLY A 647 7.65 -24.82 -14.14
C GLY A 647 7.06 -23.85 -13.15
N ILE A 648 6.25 -24.41 -12.27
CA ILE A 648 5.52 -23.69 -11.22
C ILE A 648 5.42 -24.58 -9.97
N ARG A 649 5.39 -23.94 -8.81
CA ARG A 649 4.89 -24.54 -7.57
C ARG A 649 4.04 -23.52 -6.82
N LEU A 650 3.03 -24.01 -6.10
CA LEU A 650 2.09 -23.20 -5.34
C LEU A 650 2.35 -23.38 -3.84
N GLN A 651 2.21 -22.31 -3.08
CA GLN A 651 2.14 -22.31 -1.63
C GLN A 651 0.79 -21.74 -1.23
N PHE A 652 0.09 -22.49 -0.38
CA PHE A 652 -1.20 -22.08 0.16
C PHE A 652 -1.00 -21.64 1.61
N SER A 653 -1.62 -20.52 1.98
CA SER A 653 -1.70 -20.05 3.36
C SER A 653 -3.15 -19.80 3.76
N GLY A 654 -3.49 -20.01 5.03
CA GLY A 654 -4.85 -19.86 5.56
C GLY A 654 -5.10 -20.81 6.71
N SER A 655 -6.29 -21.43 6.77
CA SER A 655 -6.65 -22.37 7.83
C SER A 655 -6.93 -23.77 7.31
N LYS A 656 -6.26 -24.73 7.93
CA LYS A 656 -6.42 -26.16 7.62
C LYS A 656 -7.86 -26.58 7.93
N GLN A 657 -8.51 -27.23 6.98
CA GLN A 657 -9.87 -27.73 7.20
C GLN A 657 -9.83 -29.10 7.89
N PRO A 658 -10.78 -29.40 8.79
CA PRO A 658 -10.95 -30.75 9.32
C PRO A 658 -11.14 -31.75 8.16
N LEU A 659 -10.63 -32.97 8.35
CA LEU A 659 -10.72 -34.06 7.37
C LEU A 659 -12.17 -34.51 7.11
#